data_AF-A0A1I6GJN1-F1
#
_entry.id   AF-A0A1I6GJN1-F1
#
_cell.length_a   1.000
_cell.length_b   1.000
_cell.length_c   1.000
_cell.angle_alpha   90.00
_cell.angle_beta   90.00
_cell.angle_gamma   90.00
#
_symmetry.space_group_name_H-M   'P 1'
#
loop_
_entity.id
_entity.type
_entity.pdbx_description
1 polymer ?
#
loop_
_entity_poly.entity_id
_entity_poly.type
_entity_poly.pdbx_seq_one_letter_code
_entity_poly.pdbx_strand_id
1 'polypeptide(L)'
;MLAVIAIFVTALVPVTISAGSAAASQKVVAHTATTTGSAPSSMRPMTLAGFQAGNIISDAVFTNNSTMSAQQIQDFFNAKVPSCQSGYTCLKDFRVTSQNRPADGYCSGYTGVANESAASIIYRVSQSCNINPQVLIVMLQKEQGLVTHTWPSSWRYDSALGQGCPDDAPCDPSYVGFFQQIYGAARQMQIYMEGRWFTWYAPGNTWSILYNPNQACGSGPVFVSNKATAALYYYTPYQPNAAALAAGYGEGDGCSAYGNRNFYNYFTDWFGSTQSSAPSAAAQVLQDSTSGKVYLVTGTVKYLFSTAERAVQFTWVSARRVVSSSDLAKYSDAGTVPRAVRTDAGNVYLLDSGRKIWVPSCALATDYGWACGSLPLVAQAQVNIYPDGGTLQPTVSALGSSWLIQSGSRREIVDRSILAQYGMSTGIVTISDAMASEYSLGDPVFTPGIYKDSTGAMTALLQNGTAYKVSAQGQVPAIVSAAKRVTADSIARLRSGGTLPLAVRAGTQTYLLSVDGWMAVDAYGSAIRFADLPAGAVAGGPSAPAALGAHFVREQSGIQVFLVSGGTLQLVNADQQRWITATFGVRPDVRIVADSALGGIAAPAQRLVRATDGTAYLIDGTNRYRFRSCAQVADWGGDCTRLPTATASDLSQTTDKGTLELLVRQSGGATWLVQAGKRREVVEPGILAPYGIGSATTTVSTSLVEALAVGAPVLGSGVYTDGGSGMLLVNGAGAYRIPQSARLTGVTNVARQLTAPSFATIAARGDLPTRIYSDNRALLLTQQGWFQVDPAQYGGTKFFTAGDPGAWVGVPLAGTDGRPHFVRTVSSSQVYLMSGGSPQVIENDAARAWASSYFGLSGTVWVLADGTLQGLAVAPGMIWKSPDAKLMISDGTASFRLGTCSDVAAFGKTCATLPQADVSALGMRDSGPLAALLQGSSGNPWLIQSGQRREVPDPSILAIYGIGSTATAVSDALLKVLPIGDPVVAAGAYRSTAGAMRLMTSTGRVLDVPAAAQVDALKSAAKPLSDDSFAKLKPSGAIPVRAAYGGSVYLLSSQGWLPVSAANYRGLAFGDAPADVISAVPVAPPATAARFVREMTQPQVYLASGGLTPVSDADQAWISATYGVPPTVLIVADGALH
;
A
#
# COMPACT_ATOMS: atom_id res chain seq x y z
N MET A 1 -18.67 -50.13 -18.58
CA MET A 1 -20.15 -50.26 -18.43
C MET A 1 -20.71 -48.84 -18.50
N LEU A 2 -21.61 -48.52 -19.43
CA LEU A 2 -23.02 -48.93 -19.45
C LEU A 2 -23.73 -48.50 -18.15
N ALA A 3 -24.80 -47.71 -18.08
CA ALA A 3 -25.52 -46.75 -18.95
C ALA A 3 -27.01 -46.84 -18.56
N VAL A 4 -27.64 -45.68 -18.38
CA VAL A 4 -29.05 -45.34 -18.69
C VAL A 4 -30.14 -46.43 -18.51
N ILE A 5 -31.14 -46.14 -17.68
CA ILE A 5 -32.58 -46.12 -18.06
C ILE A 5 -33.41 -45.48 -16.92
N ALA A 6 -34.47 -44.77 -17.29
CA ALA A 6 -35.48 -44.20 -16.40
C ALA A 6 -36.87 -44.62 -16.89
N ILE A 7 -37.93 -44.48 -16.06
CA ILE A 7 -39.32 -44.40 -16.53
C ILE A 7 -40.23 -43.73 -15.48
N PHE A 8 -41.28 -43.05 -15.98
CA PHE A 8 -42.33 -42.31 -15.26
C PHE A 8 -43.68 -43.05 -15.38
N VAL A 9 -44.68 -42.69 -14.54
CA VAL A 9 -46.15 -42.67 -14.77
C VAL A 9 -46.80 -42.38 -13.39
N THR A 10 -47.37 -41.20 -13.08
CA THR A 10 -48.71 -40.64 -13.44
C THR A 10 -49.91 -41.43 -12.86
N ALA A 11 -51.10 -40.87 -12.58
CA ALA A 11 -51.72 -39.60 -13.00
C ALA A 11 -52.71 -38.98 -11.97
N LEU A 12 -53.23 -37.77 -12.23
CA LEU A 12 -54.24 -37.08 -11.39
C LEU A 12 -54.99 -35.95 -12.17
N VAL A 13 -56.24 -36.18 -12.61
CA VAL A 13 -57.29 -35.15 -12.98
C VAL A 13 -58.67 -35.84 -13.10
N PRO A 14 -59.84 -35.17 -12.94
CA PRO A 14 -60.43 -34.11 -13.81
C PRO A 14 -60.72 -32.78 -13.05
N VAL A 15 -60.80 -31.57 -13.63
CA VAL A 15 -61.39 -31.02 -14.88
C VAL A 15 -62.91 -30.78 -14.83
N THR A 16 -63.30 -29.51 -14.82
CA THR A 16 -64.02 -28.68 -15.82
C THR A 16 -64.24 -27.29 -15.14
N ILE A 17 -64.76 -26.16 -15.67
CA ILE A 17 -65.28 -25.60 -16.94
C ILE A 17 -64.78 -24.11 -16.91
N SER A 18 -64.53 -23.28 -17.93
CA SER A 18 -63.97 -23.25 -19.30
C SER A 18 -63.66 -21.74 -19.59
N ALA A 19 -63.24 -21.15 -20.72
CA ALA A 19 -62.83 -21.47 -22.09
C ALA A 19 -62.01 -20.23 -22.58
N GLY A 20 -61.28 -20.20 -23.70
CA GLY A 20 -60.90 -21.22 -24.68
C GLY A 20 -59.52 -20.83 -25.28
N SER A 21 -58.67 -21.77 -25.68
CA SER A 21 -58.66 -22.41 -27.02
C SER A 21 -58.23 -21.44 -28.13
N ALA A 22 -57.29 -21.73 -29.03
CA ALA A 22 -56.38 -22.86 -29.29
C ALA A 22 -55.42 -22.44 -30.45
N ALA A 23 -54.32 -23.09 -30.85
CA ALA A 23 -53.39 -24.08 -30.28
C ALA A 23 -52.07 -24.00 -31.10
N ALA A 24 -51.00 -24.69 -30.69
CA ALA A 24 -49.65 -24.49 -31.25
C ALA A 24 -49.16 -25.60 -32.20
N SER A 25 -48.22 -25.26 -33.10
CA SER A 25 -47.24 -26.19 -33.68
C SER A 25 -46.03 -25.43 -34.25
N GLN A 26 -44.85 -26.05 -34.23
CA GLN A 26 -43.57 -25.43 -34.64
C GLN A 26 -43.09 -25.97 -35.99
N LYS A 27 -42.67 -25.07 -36.91
CA LYS A 27 -41.68 -25.40 -37.95
C LYS A 27 -40.99 -24.17 -38.57
N VAL A 28 -39.67 -24.12 -38.39
CA VAL A 28 -38.59 -23.62 -39.26
C VAL A 28 -38.91 -22.51 -40.32
N VAL A 29 -38.42 -21.30 -40.02
CA VAL A 29 -37.71 -20.31 -40.89
C VAL A 29 -38.21 -20.03 -42.33
N ALA A 30 -38.70 -18.80 -42.57
CA ALA A 30 -38.33 -17.91 -43.69
C ALA A 30 -38.82 -16.45 -43.43
N HIS A 31 -38.36 -15.45 -44.20
CA HIS A 31 -38.70 -14.03 -44.02
C HIS A 31 -40.01 -13.60 -44.72
N THR A 32 -40.80 -12.69 -44.13
CA THR A 32 -41.04 -11.28 -44.59
C THR A 32 -42.34 -10.68 -44.03
N ALA A 33 -42.38 -9.34 -43.99
CA ALA A 33 -43.54 -8.44 -43.87
C ALA A 33 -44.49 -8.54 -42.63
N THR A 34 -44.52 -7.47 -41.85
CA THR A 34 -45.66 -7.08 -41.00
C THR A 34 -45.84 -5.57 -41.01
N THR A 35 -47.08 -5.09 -41.11
CA THR A 35 -47.43 -3.67 -41.20
C THR A 35 -48.23 -3.19 -40.00
N THR A 36 -47.83 -2.04 -39.44
CA THR A 36 -48.65 -1.01 -38.78
C THR A 36 -49.70 -1.44 -37.73
N GLY A 37 -49.42 -1.09 -36.46
CA GLY A 37 -50.40 -1.03 -35.38
C GLY A 37 -50.24 0.26 -34.56
N SER A 38 -51.34 0.75 -33.98
CA SER A 38 -51.46 2.05 -33.27
C SER A 38 -50.48 2.26 -32.11
N ALA A 39 -50.07 3.52 -31.91
CA ALA A 39 -49.05 3.91 -30.92
C ALA A 39 -49.58 4.00 -29.48
N PRO A 40 -48.77 3.61 -28.47
CA PRO A 40 -49.01 3.93 -27.06
C PRO A 40 -48.30 5.24 -26.66
N SER A 41 -49.05 6.20 -26.12
CA SER A 41 -48.52 7.44 -25.56
C SER A 41 -47.94 7.21 -24.15
N SER A 42 -46.71 6.72 -24.03
CA SER A 42 -46.03 6.57 -22.74
C SER A 42 -45.51 7.92 -22.23
N MET A 43 -46.38 8.70 -21.56
CA MET A 43 -45.94 9.88 -20.81
C MET A 43 -45.03 9.42 -19.66
N ARG A 44 -43.73 9.67 -19.80
CA ARG A 44 -42.71 9.30 -18.82
C ARG A 44 -42.91 10.10 -17.53
N PRO A 45 -42.75 9.52 -16.32
CA PRO A 45 -42.90 10.27 -15.07
C PRO A 45 -41.94 11.46 -15.01
N MET A 46 -42.48 12.67 -15.01
CA MET A 46 -41.71 13.90 -14.88
C MET A 46 -41.14 13.98 -13.48
N THR A 47 -39.82 13.86 -13.35
CA THR A 47 -39.14 14.06 -12.07
C THR A 47 -37.94 14.98 -12.30
N LEU A 48 -37.88 16.07 -11.52
CA LEU A 48 -36.66 16.88 -11.33
C LEU A 48 -35.63 16.13 -10.44
N ALA A 49 -35.67 14.79 -10.43
CA ALA A 49 -34.81 13.94 -9.64
C ALA A 49 -33.40 13.95 -10.25
N GLY A 50 -32.48 14.62 -9.55
CA GLY A 50 -31.14 14.90 -10.07
C GLY A 50 -30.96 16.32 -10.61
N PHE A 51 -31.97 17.20 -10.51
CA PHE A 51 -31.75 18.64 -10.67
C PHE A 51 -30.81 19.12 -9.56
N GLN A 52 -29.74 19.81 -9.95
CA GLN A 52 -28.79 20.43 -9.04
C GLN A 52 -28.61 21.88 -9.48
N ALA A 53 -29.02 22.84 -8.64
CA ALA A 53 -28.80 24.27 -8.94
C ALA A 53 -27.31 24.56 -9.21
N GLY A 54 -26.41 23.91 -8.46
CA GLY A 54 -24.96 24.03 -8.66
C GLY A 54 -24.38 23.33 -9.88
N ASN A 55 -25.15 22.47 -10.57
CA ASN A 55 -24.70 21.66 -11.71
C ASN A 55 -25.91 21.28 -12.59
N ILE A 56 -26.43 22.25 -13.33
CA ILE A 56 -27.63 22.05 -14.19
C ILE A 56 -27.29 21.10 -15.34
N ILE A 57 -26.09 21.24 -15.91
CA ILE A 57 -25.56 20.48 -17.04
C ILE A 57 -24.03 20.46 -16.97
N SER A 58 -23.38 19.36 -17.37
CA SER A 58 -21.91 19.28 -17.36
C SER A 58 -21.29 19.93 -18.60
N ASP A 59 -20.11 20.56 -18.45
CA ASP A 59 -19.37 21.19 -19.55
C ASP A 59 -19.17 20.24 -20.75
N ALA A 60 -19.00 18.95 -20.47
CA ALA A 60 -18.83 17.89 -21.47
C ALA A 60 -20.13 17.53 -22.23
N VAL A 61 -21.32 17.70 -21.64
CA VAL A 61 -22.60 17.62 -22.39
C VAL A 61 -22.85 18.93 -23.14
N PHE A 62 -22.56 20.08 -22.51
CA PHE A 62 -22.88 21.40 -23.03
C PHE A 62 -22.08 21.75 -24.31
N THR A 63 -20.82 21.33 -24.38
CA THR A 63 -19.92 21.62 -25.52
C THR A 63 -19.83 20.49 -26.55
N ASN A 64 -20.53 19.35 -26.36
CA ASN A 64 -20.52 18.25 -27.33
C ASN A 64 -21.35 18.59 -28.59
N ASN A 65 -20.71 19.27 -29.54
CA ASN A 65 -21.30 19.63 -30.84
C ASN A 65 -21.65 18.43 -31.75
N SER A 66 -21.23 17.21 -31.42
CA SER A 66 -21.39 16.01 -32.25
C SER A 66 -22.68 15.20 -32.01
N THR A 67 -23.51 15.58 -31.04
CA THR A 67 -24.68 14.79 -30.59
C THR A 67 -25.78 14.60 -31.64
N MET A 68 -25.92 15.53 -32.60
CA MET A 68 -26.94 15.47 -33.65
C MET A 68 -26.39 16.04 -34.96
N SER A 69 -26.55 15.30 -36.05
CA SER A 69 -26.41 15.82 -37.42
C SER A 69 -27.61 16.70 -37.82
N ALA A 70 -27.46 17.53 -38.84
CA ALA A 70 -28.55 18.34 -39.39
C ALA A 70 -29.81 17.53 -39.74
N GLN A 71 -29.65 16.29 -40.23
CA GLN A 71 -30.77 15.40 -40.54
C GLN A 71 -31.51 14.97 -39.25
N GLN A 72 -30.78 14.56 -38.20
CA GLN A 72 -31.41 14.19 -36.93
C GLN A 72 -32.12 15.36 -36.25
N ILE A 73 -31.63 16.60 -36.42
CA ILE A 73 -32.34 17.82 -35.96
C ILE A 73 -33.62 18.04 -36.77
N GLN A 74 -33.56 17.87 -38.09
CA GLN A 74 -34.72 17.98 -38.98
C GLN A 74 -35.80 16.94 -38.63
N ASP A 75 -35.39 15.68 -38.42
CA ASP A 75 -36.29 14.59 -38.03
C ASP A 75 -36.91 14.80 -36.64
N PHE A 76 -36.13 15.36 -35.70
CA PHE A 76 -36.63 15.76 -34.39
C PHE A 76 -37.70 16.86 -34.49
N PHE A 77 -37.50 17.90 -35.32
CA PHE A 77 -38.53 18.92 -35.55
C PHE A 77 -39.75 18.37 -36.28
N ASN A 78 -39.57 17.46 -37.24
CA ASN A 78 -40.66 16.75 -37.90
C ASN A 78 -41.51 15.95 -36.90
N ALA A 79 -40.87 15.29 -35.93
CA ALA A 79 -41.54 14.50 -34.89
C ALA A 79 -42.23 15.37 -33.81
N LYS A 80 -41.68 16.55 -33.47
CA LYS A 80 -42.26 17.47 -32.48
C LYS A 80 -43.48 18.25 -33.00
N VAL A 81 -43.51 18.58 -34.30
CA VAL A 81 -44.66 19.24 -34.95
C VAL A 81 -45.01 18.55 -36.27
N PRO A 82 -45.78 17.43 -36.25
CA PRO A 82 -46.13 16.70 -37.47
C PRO A 82 -46.94 17.53 -38.48
N SER A 83 -47.81 18.42 -37.99
CA SER A 83 -48.65 19.31 -38.79
C SER A 83 -48.50 20.77 -38.34
N CYS A 84 -48.26 21.68 -39.29
CA CYS A 84 -48.29 23.12 -39.06
C CYS A 84 -49.70 23.69 -39.31
N GLN A 85 -50.07 24.77 -38.63
CA GLN A 85 -51.33 25.47 -38.89
C GLN A 85 -51.26 26.21 -40.24
N SER A 86 -52.33 26.11 -41.03
CA SER A 86 -52.44 26.81 -42.32
C SER A 86 -52.22 28.32 -42.15
N GLY A 87 -51.40 28.90 -43.03
CA GLY A 87 -50.97 30.31 -42.97
C GLY A 87 -49.68 30.58 -42.17
N TYR A 88 -49.13 29.57 -41.48
CA TYR A 88 -47.89 29.70 -40.70
C TYR A 88 -46.79 28.78 -41.23
N THR A 89 -45.53 29.15 -40.97
CA THR A 89 -44.34 28.33 -41.27
C THR A 89 -43.71 27.87 -39.97
N CYS A 90 -43.81 26.57 -39.66
CA CYS A 90 -43.28 25.98 -38.43
C CYS A 90 -41.76 25.74 -38.52
N LEU A 91 -41.09 25.56 -37.37
CA LEU A 91 -39.62 25.46 -37.30
C LEU A 91 -39.04 24.35 -38.20
N LYS A 92 -39.78 23.25 -38.41
CA LYS A 92 -39.39 22.16 -39.33
C LYS A 92 -39.37 22.57 -40.81
N ASP A 93 -40.24 23.50 -41.22
CA ASP A 93 -40.39 23.96 -42.61
C ASP A 93 -39.65 25.28 -42.85
N PHE A 94 -39.23 25.96 -41.78
CA PHE A 94 -38.61 27.28 -41.81
C PHE A 94 -37.25 27.27 -42.53
N ARG A 95 -37.07 28.25 -43.43
CA ARG A 95 -35.87 28.47 -44.24
C ARG A 95 -35.54 29.95 -44.31
N VAL A 96 -34.25 30.26 -44.31
CA VAL A 96 -33.73 31.63 -44.44
C VAL A 96 -32.37 31.60 -45.16
N THR A 97 -32.01 32.67 -45.84
CA THR A 97 -30.63 32.84 -46.34
C THR A 97 -29.73 33.24 -45.18
N SER A 98 -28.84 32.34 -44.77
CA SER A 98 -27.85 32.60 -43.73
C SER A 98 -26.72 33.48 -44.26
N GLN A 99 -26.05 34.22 -43.36
CA GLN A 99 -25.04 35.22 -43.73
C GLN A 99 -23.62 34.74 -43.42
N ASN A 100 -22.63 35.28 -44.14
CA ASN A 100 -21.22 35.06 -43.79
C ASN A 100 -20.89 35.70 -42.44
N ARG A 101 -20.17 34.97 -41.57
CA ARG A 101 -19.56 35.49 -40.34
C ARG A 101 -18.06 35.12 -40.32
N PRO A 102 -17.14 36.05 -40.03
CA PRO A 102 -15.73 35.72 -39.89
C PRO A 102 -15.49 34.86 -38.64
N ALA A 103 -14.36 34.16 -38.61
CA ALA A 103 -13.90 33.44 -37.42
C ALA A 103 -13.36 34.42 -36.36
N ASP A 104 -13.52 34.07 -35.09
CA ASP A 104 -12.93 34.78 -33.96
C ASP A 104 -12.50 33.81 -32.83
N GLY A 105 -12.22 34.32 -31.64
CA GLY A 105 -11.80 33.51 -30.49
C GLY A 105 -12.88 32.60 -29.87
N TYR A 106 -14.13 32.66 -30.36
CA TYR A 106 -15.28 31.93 -29.80
C TYR A 106 -15.96 31.02 -30.83
N CYS A 107 -15.96 31.39 -32.12
CA CYS A 107 -16.53 30.59 -33.19
C CYS A 107 -15.62 30.56 -34.43
N SER A 108 -15.52 29.41 -35.10
CA SER A 108 -14.68 29.21 -36.30
C SER A 108 -15.20 29.85 -37.59
N GLY A 109 -16.12 30.81 -37.48
CA GLY A 109 -16.78 31.48 -38.61
C GLY A 109 -17.89 30.65 -39.26
N TYR A 110 -18.60 31.26 -40.21
CA TYR A 110 -19.75 30.68 -40.88
C TYR A 110 -19.82 31.13 -42.35
N THR A 111 -20.06 30.20 -43.27
CA THR A 111 -20.33 30.50 -44.68
C THR A 111 -21.83 30.46 -44.94
N GLY A 112 -22.41 31.58 -45.36
CA GLY A 112 -23.83 31.73 -45.64
C GLY A 112 -24.30 30.85 -46.81
N VAL A 113 -25.55 30.39 -46.72
CA VAL A 113 -26.21 29.53 -47.71
C VAL A 113 -27.63 30.05 -47.95
N ALA A 114 -28.05 30.12 -49.21
CA ALA A 114 -29.40 30.54 -49.59
C ALA A 114 -30.44 29.46 -49.26
N ASN A 115 -31.62 29.87 -48.78
CA ASN A 115 -32.75 28.97 -48.48
C ASN A 115 -32.42 27.82 -47.49
N GLU A 116 -31.52 28.07 -46.55
CA GLU A 116 -31.03 27.11 -45.57
C GLU A 116 -32.09 26.83 -44.49
N SER A 117 -32.28 25.55 -44.12
CA SER A 117 -33.27 25.17 -43.09
C SER A 117 -32.76 25.46 -41.68
N ALA A 118 -33.70 25.66 -40.75
CA ALA A 118 -33.39 25.86 -39.33
C ALA A 118 -32.48 24.75 -38.75
N ALA A 119 -32.70 23.49 -39.16
CA ALA A 119 -31.91 22.35 -38.73
C ALA A 119 -30.44 22.39 -39.22
N SER A 120 -30.20 22.85 -40.45
CA SER A 120 -28.84 23.04 -40.99
C SER A 120 -28.13 24.19 -40.28
N ILE A 121 -28.83 25.30 -40.03
CA ILE A 121 -28.30 26.45 -39.27
C ILE A 121 -27.85 26.01 -37.89
N ILE A 122 -28.71 25.34 -37.10
CA ILE A 122 -28.36 24.90 -35.75
C ILE A 122 -27.15 23.95 -35.77
N TYR A 123 -27.16 22.94 -36.65
CA TYR A 123 -26.04 22.00 -36.76
C TYR A 123 -24.70 22.70 -37.06
N ARG A 124 -24.69 23.61 -38.04
CA ARG A 124 -23.46 24.28 -38.51
C ARG A 124 -22.97 25.35 -37.53
N VAL A 125 -23.88 26.05 -36.84
CA VAL A 125 -23.52 26.94 -35.74
C VAL A 125 -22.95 26.14 -34.56
N SER A 126 -23.55 25.00 -34.21
CA SER A 126 -23.01 24.09 -33.19
C SER A 126 -21.59 23.63 -33.49
N GLN A 127 -21.28 23.31 -34.76
CA GLN A 127 -19.90 22.99 -35.15
C GLN A 127 -18.99 24.22 -34.99
N SER A 128 -19.40 25.37 -35.53
CA SER A 128 -18.63 26.62 -35.54
C SER A 128 -18.28 27.13 -34.13
N CYS A 129 -19.26 27.17 -33.22
CA CYS A 129 -19.12 27.73 -31.87
C CYS A 129 -18.89 26.66 -30.79
N ASN A 130 -18.68 25.39 -31.15
CA ASN A 130 -18.45 24.27 -30.21
C ASN A 130 -19.51 24.16 -29.07
N ILE A 131 -20.80 24.25 -29.42
CA ILE A 131 -21.94 24.09 -28.50
C ILE A 131 -22.78 22.90 -28.96
N ASN A 132 -23.28 22.10 -28.02
CA ASN A 132 -24.15 20.97 -28.32
C ASN A 132 -25.48 21.43 -28.97
N PRO A 133 -25.87 20.91 -30.16
CA PRO A 133 -27.11 21.33 -30.83
C PRO A 133 -28.36 21.09 -29.98
N GLN A 134 -28.35 20.09 -29.09
CA GLN A 134 -29.44 19.83 -28.13
C GLN A 134 -29.64 21.00 -27.15
N VAL A 135 -28.58 21.70 -26.75
CA VAL A 135 -28.64 22.90 -25.89
C VAL A 135 -29.37 24.02 -26.63
N LEU A 136 -29.01 24.28 -27.88
CA LEU A 136 -29.64 25.33 -28.71
C LEU A 136 -31.12 25.01 -28.98
N ILE A 137 -31.46 23.73 -29.21
CA ILE A 137 -32.84 23.27 -29.37
C ILE A 137 -33.66 23.44 -28.08
N VAL A 138 -33.09 23.11 -26.92
CA VAL A 138 -33.76 23.32 -25.63
C VAL A 138 -33.95 24.81 -25.33
N MET A 139 -32.98 25.67 -25.64
CA MET A 139 -33.13 27.12 -25.48
C MET A 139 -34.23 27.69 -26.40
N LEU A 140 -34.30 27.25 -27.67
CA LEU A 140 -35.39 27.65 -28.59
C LEU A 140 -36.79 27.32 -28.06
N GLN A 141 -36.92 26.21 -27.33
CA GLN A 141 -38.16 25.87 -26.63
C GLN A 141 -38.38 26.73 -25.39
N LYS A 142 -37.34 26.96 -24.59
CA LYS A 142 -37.40 27.74 -23.34
C LYS A 142 -37.81 29.20 -23.60
N GLU A 143 -37.19 29.86 -24.58
CA GLU A 143 -37.42 31.30 -24.80
C GLU A 143 -38.66 31.60 -25.67
N GLN A 144 -38.94 30.78 -26.69
CA GLN A 144 -39.99 31.09 -27.68
C GLN A 144 -40.98 29.95 -27.96
N GLY A 145 -40.82 28.78 -27.32
CA GLY A 145 -41.64 27.59 -27.57
C GLY A 145 -41.53 27.03 -29.01
N LEU A 146 -40.55 27.48 -29.79
CA LEU A 146 -40.51 27.32 -31.25
C LEU A 146 -40.45 25.86 -31.72
N VAL A 147 -39.94 24.97 -30.88
CA VAL A 147 -39.77 23.55 -31.20
C VAL A 147 -41.11 22.80 -31.19
N THR A 148 -42.11 23.29 -30.45
CA THR A 148 -43.46 22.70 -30.39
C THR A 148 -44.56 23.63 -30.94
N HIS A 149 -44.23 24.83 -31.42
CA HIS A 149 -45.22 25.83 -31.84
C HIS A 149 -45.83 25.49 -33.22
N THR A 150 -47.15 25.31 -33.29
CA THR A 150 -47.86 24.98 -34.55
C THR A 150 -48.28 26.21 -35.37
N TRP A 151 -48.27 27.42 -34.79
CA TRP A 151 -48.65 28.68 -35.46
C TRP A 151 -47.67 29.86 -35.18
N PRO A 152 -46.34 29.70 -35.36
CA PRO A 152 -45.37 30.70 -34.92
C PRO A 152 -45.40 31.97 -35.79
N SER A 153 -45.51 33.14 -35.15
CA SER A 153 -45.39 34.46 -35.76
C SER A 153 -43.94 34.77 -36.17
N SER A 154 -43.75 35.65 -37.16
CA SER A 154 -42.43 36.07 -37.66
C SER A 154 -41.49 36.56 -36.55
N TRP A 155 -42.00 37.39 -35.63
CA TRP A 155 -41.21 37.97 -34.54
C TRP A 155 -40.55 36.92 -33.63
N ARG A 156 -41.12 35.71 -33.52
CA ARG A 156 -40.46 34.62 -32.77
C ARG A 156 -39.18 34.15 -33.45
N TYR A 157 -39.11 34.18 -34.78
CA TYR A 157 -37.87 33.88 -35.51
C TYR A 157 -36.88 35.04 -35.45
N ASP A 158 -37.38 36.29 -35.40
CA ASP A 158 -36.56 37.49 -35.28
C ASP A 158 -35.85 37.58 -33.91
N SER A 159 -36.52 37.15 -32.83
CA SER A 159 -36.06 37.16 -31.44
C SER A 159 -35.90 35.75 -30.82
N ALA A 160 -35.52 34.78 -31.65
CA ALA A 160 -35.56 33.33 -31.36
C ALA A 160 -34.87 32.87 -30.06
N LEU A 161 -33.84 33.57 -29.59
CA LEU A 161 -33.10 33.28 -28.37
C LEU A 161 -32.83 34.54 -27.51
N GLY A 162 -33.63 35.61 -27.69
CA GLY A 162 -33.51 36.87 -26.93
C GLY A 162 -32.17 37.61 -27.10
N GLN A 163 -31.27 37.15 -27.97
CA GLN A 163 -29.92 37.71 -28.08
C GLN A 163 -29.99 39.14 -28.63
N GLY A 164 -29.55 40.12 -27.85
CA GLY A 164 -29.66 41.53 -28.21
C GLY A 164 -31.09 42.09 -28.20
N CYS A 165 -32.05 41.37 -27.59
CA CYS A 165 -33.45 41.77 -27.45
C CYS A 165 -33.80 41.94 -25.96
N PRO A 166 -33.61 43.13 -25.37
CA PRO A 166 -34.05 43.43 -24.00
C PRO A 166 -35.58 43.55 -23.93
N ASP A 167 -36.19 43.20 -22.80
CA ASP A 167 -37.65 43.19 -22.66
C ASP A 167 -38.30 44.59 -22.80
N ASP A 168 -37.59 45.65 -22.36
CA ASP A 168 -38.08 47.04 -22.34
C ASP A 168 -37.69 47.90 -23.57
N ALA A 169 -36.98 47.35 -24.57
CA ALA A 169 -36.53 48.12 -25.73
C ALA A 169 -36.40 47.29 -27.03
N PRO A 170 -36.41 47.92 -28.22
CA PRO A 170 -36.27 47.18 -29.49
C PRO A 170 -34.98 46.36 -29.57
N CYS A 171 -35.05 45.18 -30.21
CA CYS A 171 -33.88 44.37 -30.52
C CYS A 171 -32.83 45.17 -31.32
N ASP A 172 -31.55 44.96 -31.01
CA ASP A 172 -30.43 45.41 -31.84
C ASP A 172 -30.53 44.77 -33.24
N PRO A 173 -30.66 45.57 -34.33
CA PRO A 173 -30.77 45.06 -35.70
C PRO A 173 -29.62 44.13 -36.12
N SER A 174 -28.48 44.18 -35.44
CA SER A 174 -27.32 43.30 -35.66
C SER A 174 -27.57 41.82 -35.30
N TYR A 175 -28.58 41.58 -34.44
CA TYR A 175 -28.96 40.26 -33.92
C TYR A 175 -30.37 39.81 -34.34
N VAL A 176 -31.16 40.67 -34.99
CA VAL A 176 -32.48 40.33 -35.53
C VAL A 176 -32.38 39.25 -36.61
N GLY A 177 -33.23 38.23 -36.50
CA GLY A 177 -33.38 37.15 -37.48
C GLY A 177 -32.81 35.81 -36.99
N PHE A 178 -33.43 34.71 -37.43
CA PHE A 178 -33.16 33.38 -36.87
C PHE A 178 -31.68 32.97 -36.92
N PHE A 179 -30.99 33.21 -38.03
CA PHE A 179 -29.55 32.90 -38.15
C PHE A 179 -28.71 33.71 -37.15
N GLN A 180 -29.01 35.00 -37.00
CA GLN A 180 -28.32 35.94 -36.13
C GLN A 180 -28.55 35.58 -34.65
N GLN A 181 -29.76 35.19 -34.29
CA GLN A 181 -30.12 34.70 -32.95
C GLN A 181 -29.36 33.41 -32.59
N ILE A 182 -29.36 32.40 -33.48
CA ILE A 182 -28.67 31.12 -33.23
C ILE A 182 -27.15 31.32 -33.13
N TYR A 183 -26.52 32.02 -34.08
CA TYR A 183 -25.08 32.29 -34.06
C TYR A 183 -24.68 33.18 -32.88
N GLY A 184 -25.46 34.23 -32.60
CA GLY A 184 -25.22 35.16 -31.52
C GLY A 184 -25.28 34.50 -30.15
N ALA A 185 -26.32 33.72 -29.86
CA ALA A 185 -26.48 33.03 -28.58
C ALA A 185 -25.40 31.94 -28.37
N ALA A 186 -25.08 31.14 -29.41
CA ALA A 186 -24.03 30.13 -29.31
C ALA A 186 -22.65 30.74 -29.03
N ARG A 187 -22.34 31.88 -29.68
CA ARG A 187 -21.13 32.68 -29.41
C ARG A 187 -21.15 33.30 -28.00
N GLN A 188 -22.30 33.81 -27.56
CA GLN A 188 -22.44 34.41 -26.23
C GLN A 188 -22.25 33.39 -25.11
N MET A 189 -22.66 32.13 -25.31
CA MET A 189 -22.37 31.03 -24.39
C MET A 189 -20.87 30.75 -24.25
N GLN A 190 -20.10 30.80 -25.34
CA GLN A 190 -18.63 30.69 -25.24
C GLN A 190 -18.00 31.89 -24.51
N ILE A 191 -18.51 33.11 -24.70
CA ILE A 191 -18.07 34.30 -23.94
C ILE A 191 -18.35 34.15 -22.44
N TYR A 192 -19.53 33.62 -22.07
CA TYR A 192 -19.84 33.29 -20.67
C TYR A 192 -18.92 32.19 -20.11
N MET A 193 -18.60 31.16 -20.91
CA MET A 193 -17.69 30.07 -20.51
C MET A 193 -16.21 30.46 -20.51
N GLU A 194 -15.79 31.54 -21.17
CA GLU A 194 -14.43 32.11 -21.07
C GLU A 194 -14.14 32.50 -19.60
N GLY A 195 -15.11 33.13 -18.93
CA GLY A 195 -15.01 33.61 -17.54
C GLY A 195 -14.20 34.90 -17.35
N ARG A 196 -13.79 35.54 -18.45
CA ARG A 196 -12.96 36.77 -18.44
C ARG A 196 -13.76 38.04 -18.12
N TRP A 197 -14.98 38.13 -18.64
CA TRP A 197 -15.85 39.33 -18.52
C TRP A 197 -17.02 39.11 -17.56
N PHE A 198 -17.39 37.85 -17.33
CA PHE A 198 -18.51 37.43 -16.48
C PHE A 198 -17.98 36.57 -15.33
N THR A 199 -17.95 37.14 -14.13
CA THR A 199 -17.30 36.57 -12.94
C THR A 199 -18.22 36.40 -11.73
N TRP A 200 -19.41 36.97 -11.77
CA TRP A 200 -20.35 37.10 -10.64
C TRP A 200 -21.13 35.83 -10.32
N TYR A 201 -20.99 34.78 -11.15
CA TYR A 201 -21.37 33.39 -10.88
C TYR A 201 -20.22 32.44 -11.24
N ALA A 202 -18.96 32.86 -11.03
CA ALA A 202 -17.79 32.09 -11.43
C ALA A 202 -17.76 30.68 -10.78
N PRO A 203 -17.39 29.62 -11.53
CA PRO A 203 -17.32 28.26 -11.01
C PRO A 203 -16.36 28.10 -9.82
N GLY A 204 -16.61 27.08 -9.00
CA GLY A 204 -15.83 26.78 -7.78
C GLY A 204 -16.20 27.64 -6.56
N ASN A 205 -17.25 28.45 -6.64
CA ASN A 205 -17.67 29.38 -5.59
C ASN A 205 -19.16 29.22 -5.25
N THR A 206 -19.53 29.57 -4.03
CA THR A 206 -20.93 29.62 -3.58
C THR A 206 -21.47 31.04 -3.71
N TRP A 207 -22.52 31.21 -4.52
CA TRP A 207 -23.16 32.50 -4.79
C TRP A 207 -24.59 32.51 -4.23
N SER A 208 -25.07 33.63 -3.70
CA SER A 208 -26.48 33.77 -3.33
C SER A 208 -27.29 34.19 -4.56
N ILE A 209 -27.93 33.25 -5.24
CA ILE A 209 -28.66 33.50 -6.48
C ILE A 209 -30.12 33.83 -6.15
N LEU A 210 -30.69 34.86 -6.76
CA LEU A 210 -32.08 35.26 -6.56
C LEU A 210 -33.06 34.16 -7.00
N TYR A 211 -34.19 34.05 -6.31
CA TYR A 211 -35.28 33.16 -6.74
C TYR A 211 -36.19 33.80 -7.81
N ASN A 212 -36.23 35.13 -7.88
CA ASN A 212 -37.13 35.90 -8.75
C ASN A 212 -36.55 37.32 -8.98
N PRO A 213 -36.91 38.03 -10.07
CA PRO A 213 -36.62 39.47 -10.21
C PRO A 213 -37.11 40.32 -9.03
N ASN A 214 -38.24 39.95 -8.42
CA ASN A 214 -38.74 40.57 -7.20
C ASN A 214 -37.83 40.20 -6.01
N GLN A 215 -37.06 41.17 -5.52
CA GLN A 215 -36.12 40.98 -4.41
C GLN A 215 -36.80 40.54 -3.10
N ALA A 216 -38.10 40.78 -2.92
CA ALA A 216 -38.86 40.30 -1.75
C ALA A 216 -38.93 38.76 -1.67
N CYS A 217 -38.70 38.06 -2.79
CA CYS A 217 -38.60 36.60 -2.85
C CYS A 217 -37.24 36.05 -2.36
N GLY A 218 -36.24 36.92 -2.14
CA GLY A 218 -34.94 36.56 -1.60
C GLY A 218 -34.03 35.75 -2.54
N SER A 219 -33.03 35.11 -1.95
CA SER A 219 -31.99 34.32 -2.64
C SER A 219 -31.60 33.08 -1.82
N GLY A 220 -30.86 32.16 -2.42
CA GLY A 220 -30.31 30.98 -1.76
C GLY A 220 -28.88 30.67 -2.21
N PRO A 221 -28.05 30.04 -1.36
CA PRO A 221 -26.67 29.72 -1.69
C PRO A 221 -26.56 28.56 -2.70
N VAL A 222 -25.91 28.81 -3.83
CA VAL A 222 -25.65 27.84 -4.90
C VAL A 222 -24.15 27.72 -5.14
N PHE A 223 -23.58 26.53 -4.94
CA PHE A 223 -22.20 26.22 -5.32
C PHE A 223 -22.11 25.92 -6.82
N VAL A 224 -21.69 26.90 -7.63
CA VAL A 224 -21.63 26.77 -9.08
C VAL A 224 -20.42 25.91 -9.45
N SER A 225 -20.66 24.71 -9.97
CA SER A 225 -19.64 23.65 -10.07
C SER A 225 -18.86 23.64 -11.39
N ASN A 226 -19.41 24.23 -12.47
CA ASN A 226 -18.83 24.17 -13.81
C ASN A 226 -19.21 25.37 -14.69
N LYS A 227 -18.54 25.52 -15.85
CA LYS A 227 -18.66 26.69 -16.72
C LYS A 227 -20.02 26.79 -17.42
N ALA A 228 -20.59 25.66 -17.83
CA ALA A 228 -21.89 25.60 -18.49
C ALA A 228 -23.03 26.02 -17.56
N THR A 229 -22.98 25.62 -16.29
CA THR A 229 -23.93 26.06 -15.26
C THR A 229 -23.79 27.55 -14.98
N ALA A 230 -22.56 28.08 -14.91
CA ALA A 230 -22.33 29.52 -14.81
C ALA A 230 -22.93 30.29 -16.02
N ALA A 231 -22.74 29.78 -17.24
CA ALA A 231 -23.28 30.39 -18.46
C ALA A 231 -24.82 30.43 -18.48
N LEU A 232 -25.48 29.36 -18.03
CA LEU A 232 -26.95 29.34 -17.87
C LEU A 232 -27.46 30.35 -16.84
N TYR A 233 -26.69 30.63 -15.77
CA TYR A 233 -27.02 31.71 -14.83
C TYR A 233 -26.71 33.11 -15.35
N TYR A 234 -25.64 33.32 -16.13
CA TYR A 234 -25.41 34.63 -16.78
C TYR A 234 -26.48 34.95 -17.84
N TYR A 235 -27.05 33.93 -18.47
CA TYR A 235 -28.14 34.06 -19.44
C TYR A 235 -29.53 34.14 -18.79
N THR A 236 -29.77 33.42 -17.69
CA THR A 236 -30.99 33.51 -16.87
C THR A 236 -30.64 33.53 -15.37
N PRO A 237 -30.54 34.71 -14.72
CA PRO A 237 -29.91 34.88 -13.40
C PRO A 237 -30.79 34.53 -12.19
N TYR A 238 -31.66 33.52 -12.33
CA TYR A 238 -32.58 33.09 -11.28
C TYR A 238 -32.54 31.58 -11.08
N GLN A 239 -32.48 31.15 -9.81
CA GLN A 239 -32.63 29.73 -9.46
C GLN A 239 -34.11 29.42 -9.19
N PRO A 240 -34.60 28.20 -9.51
CA PRO A 240 -35.95 27.80 -9.15
C PRO A 240 -36.06 27.65 -7.62
N ASN A 241 -37.15 28.17 -7.04
CA ASN A 241 -37.47 27.91 -5.63
C ASN A 241 -38.14 26.53 -5.45
N ALA A 242 -38.48 26.18 -4.20
CA ALA A 242 -39.10 24.89 -3.89
C ALA A 242 -40.45 24.67 -4.61
N ALA A 243 -41.27 25.71 -4.79
CA ALA A 243 -42.54 25.63 -5.51
C ALA A 243 -42.33 25.35 -7.01
N ALA A 244 -41.41 26.09 -7.66
CA ALA A 244 -41.03 25.86 -9.05
C ALA A 244 -40.51 24.42 -9.27
N LEU A 245 -39.72 23.89 -8.33
CA LEU A 245 -39.21 22.52 -8.38
C LEU A 245 -40.28 21.45 -8.14
N ALA A 246 -41.28 21.72 -7.30
CA ALA A 246 -42.40 20.80 -7.09
C ALA A 246 -43.35 20.71 -8.30
N ALA A 247 -43.54 21.82 -9.03
CA ALA A 247 -44.57 21.93 -10.08
C ALA A 247 -44.24 21.24 -11.43
N GLY A 248 -43.09 20.57 -11.59
CA GLY A 248 -42.75 19.82 -12.81
C GLY A 248 -42.57 20.73 -14.04
N TYR A 249 -43.54 20.75 -14.96
CA TYR A 249 -43.64 21.77 -16.02
C TYR A 249 -44.62 22.91 -15.70
N GLY A 250 -45.55 22.72 -14.76
CA GLY A 250 -46.60 23.69 -14.41
C GLY A 250 -46.09 24.94 -13.68
N GLU A 251 -47.02 25.78 -13.26
CA GLU A 251 -46.74 27.01 -12.51
C GLU A 251 -46.52 26.72 -11.02
N GLY A 252 -45.72 27.56 -10.36
CA GLY A 252 -45.46 27.53 -8.92
C GLY A 252 -46.15 28.68 -8.18
N ASP A 253 -45.44 29.28 -7.22
CA ASP A 253 -45.86 30.48 -6.50
C ASP A 253 -45.41 31.77 -7.19
N GLY A 254 -45.81 32.93 -6.64
CA GLY A 254 -45.38 34.26 -7.13
C GLY A 254 -43.88 34.57 -6.97
N CYS A 255 -43.09 33.63 -6.42
CA CYS A 255 -41.64 33.71 -6.29
C CYS A 255 -40.90 32.67 -7.13
N SER A 256 -41.61 31.95 -8.00
CA SER A 256 -41.07 30.88 -8.83
C SER A 256 -40.41 31.44 -10.10
N ALA A 257 -39.15 31.06 -10.35
CA ALA A 257 -38.48 31.28 -11.63
C ALA A 257 -38.33 29.97 -12.42
N TYR A 258 -38.75 29.99 -13.68
CA TYR A 258 -38.89 28.78 -14.49
C TYR A 258 -37.70 28.50 -15.42
N GLY A 259 -36.86 29.48 -15.75
CA GLY A 259 -35.88 29.39 -16.84
C GLY A 259 -34.94 28.17 -16.76
N ASN A 260 -34.07 28.13 -15.75
CA ASN A 260 -33.08 27.06 -15.57
C ASN A 260 -33.71 25.68 -15.30
N ARG A 261 -34.90 25.67 -14.70
CA ARG A 261 -35.71 24.46 -14.43
C ARG A 261 -36.34 23.90 -15.70
N ASN A 262 -36.92 24.75 -16.55
CA ASN A 262 -37.47 24.36 -17.85
C ASN A 262 -36.36 23.90 -18.81
N PHE A 263 -35.17 24.52 -18.79
CA PHE A 263 -34.00 24.02 -19.53
C PHE A 263 -33.69 22.57 -19.15
N TYR A 264 -33.56 22.28 -17.86
CA TYR A 264 -33.28 20.92 -17.37
C TYR A 264 -34.39 19.93 -17.76
N ASN A 265 -35.66 20.30 -17.58
CA ASN A 265 -36.82 19.47 -17.94
C ASN A 265 -36.81 19.10 -19.44
N TYR A 266 -36.74 20.09 -20.34
CA TYR A 266 -36.75 19.83 -21.78
C TYR A 266 -35.54 19.00 -22.22
N PHE A 267 -34.36 19.24 -21.65
CA PHE A 267 -33.17 18.43 -21.97
C PHE A 267 -33.33 16.97 -21.49
N THR A 268 -33.78 16.76 -20.25
CA THR A 268 -33.92 15.41 -19.66
C THR A 268 -35.08 14.58 -20.22
N ASP A 269 -36.14 15.24 -20.69
CA ASP A 269 -37.25 14.64 -21.40
C ASP A 269 -36.85 14.25 -22.84
N TRP A 270 -36.16 15.13 -23.58
CA TRP A 270 -35.94 14.96 -25.01
C TRP A 270 -34.63 14.26 -25.39
N PHE A 271 -33.58 14.45 -24.60
CA PHE A 271 -32.21 14.04 -24.95
C PHE A 271 -31.53 13.21 -23.84
N GLY A 272 -32.15 13.10 -22.67
CA GLY A 272 -31.65 12.33 -21.54
C GLY A 272 -30.73 13.14 -20.62
N SER A 273 -29.80 12.47 -19.94
CA SER A 273 -29.04 13.07 -18.84
C SER A 273 -28.27 14.33 -19.24
N THR A 274 -28.47 15.45 -18.51
CA THR A 274 -27.60 16.64 -18.60
C THR A 274 -26.21 16.39 -18.01
N GLN A 275 -26.01 15.25 -17.35
CA GLN A 275 -24.74 14.78 -16.82
C GLN A 275 -24.21 13.67 -17.72
N SER A 276 -23.08 13.91 -18.38
CA SER A 276 -22.43 12.94 -19.26
C SER A 276 -22.03 11.68 -18.49
N SER A 277 -22.51 10.50 -18.91
CA SER A 277 -21.87 9.20 -18.65
C SER A 277 -20.62 8.99 -19.52
N ALA A 278 -19.87 10.07 -19.75
CA ALA A 278 -18.44 9.96 -20.02
C ALA A 278 -17.77 9.21 -18.85
N PRO A 279 -16.58 8.63 -19.04
CA PRO A 279 -15.72 8.29 -17.92
C PRO A 279 -15.66 9.45 -16.96
N SER A 280 -16.17 9.27 -15.73
CA SER A 280 -16.10 10.32 -14.72
C SER A 280 -14.62 10.54 -14.43
N ALA A 281 -14.06 11.65 -14.94
CA ALA A 281 -12.66 11.97 -14.74
C ALA A 281 -12.32 11.97 -13.24
N ALA A 282 -13.32 12.25 -12.38
CA ALA A 282 -13.42 11.81 -10.99
C ALA A 282 -13.17 10.29 -10.81
N ALA A 283 -11.90 9.87 -10.91
CA ALA A 283 -11.45 8.51 -10.73
C ALA A 283 -11.55 8.10 -9.25
N GLN A 284 -11.87 6.84 -8.99
CA GLN A 284 -12.17 6.34 -7.65
C GLN A 284 -11.18 5.23 -7.24
N VAL A 285 -10.62 5.34 -6.04
CA VAL A 285 -9.79 4.28 -5.43
C VAL A 285 -10.74 3.33 -4.70
N LEU A 286 -11.07 2.21 -5.34
CA LEU A 286 -11.99 1.21 -4.80
C LEU A 286 -11.23 0.00 -4.25
N GLN A 287 -11.68 -0.53 -3.12
CA GLN A 287 -11.13 -1.74 -2.51
C GLN A 287 -12.18 -2.84 -2.47
N ASP A 288 -11.83 -4.03 -2.95
CA ASP A 288 -12.67 -5.23 -2.88
C ASP A 288 -12.83 -5.69 -1.43
N SER A 289 -14.07 -5.76 -0.95
CA SER A 289 -14.41 -6.24 0.39
C SER A 289 -13.99 -7.69 0.65
N THR A 290 -13.84 -8.49 -0.41
CA THR A 290 -13.58 -9.94 -0.27
C THR A 290 -12.11 -10.30 -0.51
N SER A 291 -11.49 -9.86 -1.60
CA SER A 291 -10.05 -10.14 -1.84
C SER A 291 -9.09 -9.10 -1.24
N GLY A 292 -9.60 -7.99 -0.71
CA GLY A 292 -8.79 -6.88 -0.19
C GLY A 292 -8.01 -6.09 -1.25
N LYS A 293 -8.03 -6.52 -2.52
CA LYS A 293 -7.35 -5.86 -3.64
C LYS A 293 -7.87 -4.46 -3.88
N VAL A 294 -6.99 -3.58 -4.35
CA VAL A 294 -7.27 -2.16 -4.57
C VAL A 294 -7.20 -1.86 -6.05
N TYR A 295 -8.14 -1.05 -6.55
CA TYR A 295 -8.25 -0.69 -7.96
C TYR A 295 -8.40 0.83 -8.10
N LEU A 296 -7.75 1.41 -9.12
CA LEU A 296 -8.12 2.72 -9.64
C LEU A 296 -9.22 2.49 -10.68
N VAL A 297 -10.39 3.06 -10.47
CA VAL A 297 -11.54 2.96 -11.38
C VAL A 297 -11.77 4.30 -12.05
N THR A 298 -11.81 4.32 -13.38
CA THR A 298 -12.11 5.53 -14.16
C THR A 298 -13.02 5.16 -15.34
N GLY A 299 -14.22 5.74 -15.36
CA GLY A 299 -15.29 5.33 -16.26
C GLY A 299 -15.62 3.83 -16.16
N THR A 300 -15.47 3.14 -17.29
CA THR A 300 -15.81 1.72 -17.44
C THR A 300 -14.66 0.77 -17.10
N VAL A 301 -13.43 1.28 -16.89
CA VAL A 301 -12.24 0.44 -16.63
C VAL A 301 -11.78 0.50 -15.17
N LYS A 302 -11.18 -0.61 -14.72
CA LYS A 302 -10.43 -0.71 -13.46
C LYS A 302 -8.97 -1.08 -13.74
N TYR A 303 -8.05 -0.50 -12.98
CA TYR A 303 -6.64 -0.83 -12.99
C TYR A 303 -6.21 -1.31 -11.60
N LEU A 304 -5.56 -2.47 -11.51
CA LEU A 304 -5.10 -3.04 -10.24
C LEU A 304 -3.89 -2.27 -9.69
N PHE A 305 -3.94 -1.87 -8.42
CA PHE A 305 -2.75 -1.46 -7.68
C PHE A 305 -1.96 -2.73 -7.29
N SER A 306 -0.85 -2.99 -7.98
CA SER A 306 0.00 -4.17 -7.75
C SER A 306 0.80 -4.12 -6.44
N THR A 307 1.00 -2.93 -5.87
CA THR A 307 1.70 -2.75 -4.58
C THR A 307 0.95 -1.75 -3.69
N ALA A 308 1.14 -1.87 -2.37
CA ALA A 308 0.61 -0.91 -1.40
C ALA A 308 1.18 0.50 -1.62
N GLU A 309 2.47 0.61 -1.97
CA GLU A 309 3.14 1.87 -2.28
C GLU A 309 2.50 2.57 -3.49
N ARG A 310 2.21 1.85 -4.59
CA ARG A 310 1.48 2.41 -5.74
C ARG A 310 0.12 2.96 -5.31
N ALA A 311 -0.60 2.23 -4.44
CA ALA A 311 -1.87 2.67 -3.91
C ALA A 311 -1.76 3.93 -3.05
N VAL A 312 -0.64 4.15 -2.35
CA VAL A 312 -0.37 5.38 -1.59
C VAL A 312 -0.24 6.59 -2.52
N GLN A 313 0.48 6.47 -3.64
CA GLN A 313 0.67 7.60 -4.56
C GLN A 313 -0.63 8.14 -5.17
N PHE A 314 -1.70 7.35 -5.18
CA PHE A 314 -3.02 7.73 -5.72
C PHE A 314 -4.05 8.11 -4.63
N THR A 315 -3.66 8.13 -3.35
CA THR A 315 -4.60 8.41 -2.24
C THR A 315 -5.24 9.80 -2.26
N TRP A 316 -4.61 10.79 -2.92
CA TRP A 316 -5.16 12.15 -3.00
C TRP A 316 -6.03 12.35 -4.24
N VAL A 317 -6.02 11.41 -5.20
CA VAL A 317 -7.00 11.38 -6.30
C VAL A 317 -8.41 11.20 -5.74
N SER A 318 -8.61 10.25 -4.82
CA SER A 318 -9.87 10.08 -4.10
C SER A 318 -9.68 9.29 -2.81
N ALA A 319 -10.54 9.57 -1.83
CA ALA A 319 -10.64 8.74 -0.64
C ALA A 319 -11.01 7.29 -1.00
N ARG A 320 -10.28 6.33 -0.43
CA ARG A 320 -10.46 4.89 -0.60
C ARG A 320 -11.85 4.46 -0.13
N ARG A 321 -12.66 3.86 -1.01
CA ARG A 321 -13.97 3.29 -0.68
C ARG A 321 -13.97 1.76 -0.80
N VAL A 322 -14.40 1.04 0.24
CA VAL A 322 -14.63 -0.41 0.15
C VAL A 322 -15.95 -0.67 -0.58
N VAL A 323 -15.95 -1.65 -1.49
CA VAL A 323 -17.08 -2.05 -2.34
C VAL A 323 -17.09 -3.57 -2.51
N SER A 324 -18.22 -4.14 -2.95
CA SER A 324 -18.30 -5.59 -3.16
C SER A 324 -17.53 -6.03 -4.41
N SER A 325 -17.15 -7.32 -4.48
CA SER A 325 -16.55 -7.89 -5.69
C SER A 325 -17.50 -7.85 -6.89
N SER A 326 -18.83 -7.88 -6.67
CA SER A 326 -19.82 -7.76 -7.74
C SER A 326 -20.02 -6.32 -8.22
N ASP A 327 -19.67 -5.31 -7.42
CA ASP A 327 -19.51 -3.93 -7.90
C ASP A 327 -18.27 -3.79 -8.78
N LEU A 328 -17.15 -4.39 -8.38
CA LEU A 328 -15.92 -4.37 -9.18
C LEU A 328 -16.00 -5.23 -10.45
N ALA A 329 -16.92 -6.19 -10.52
CA ALA A 329 -17.20 -6.95 -11.73
C ALA A 329 -17.83 -6.10 -12.86
N LYS A 330 -18.39 -4.94 -12.54
CA LYS A 330 -19.04 -4.02 -13.52
C LYS A 330 -18.04 -3.26 -14.39
N TYR A 331 -16.75 -3.29 -14.04
CA TYR A 331 -15.67 -2.59 -14.74
C TYR A 331 -14.74 -3.60 -15.44
N SER A 332 -14.40 -3.32 -16.70
CA SER A 332 -13.43 -4.11 -17.47
C SER A 332 -12.02 -3.91 -16.90
N ASP A 333 -11.25 -5.00 -16.85
CA ASP A 333 -9.88 -4.97 -16.34
C ASP A 333 -8.92 -4.40 -17.39
N ALA A 334 -8.19 -3.35 -17.01
CA ALA A 334 -7.19 -2.69 -17.84
C ALA A 334 -5.75 -2.98 -17.38
N GLY A 335 -5.55 -4.02 -16.56
CA GLY A 335 -4.25 -4.44 -16.06
C GLY A 335 -3.79 -3.65 -14.84
N THR A 336 -2.48 -3.56 -14.64
CA THR A 336 -1.89 -2.81 -13.50
C THR A 336 -1.84 -1.31 -13.76
N VAL A 337 -2.14 -0.51 -12.76
CA VAL A 337 -2.12 0.96 -12.87
C VAL A 337 -0.69 1.50 -13.09
N PRO A 338 -0.45 2.32 -14.14
CA PRO A 338 0.82 3.03 -14.34
C PRO A 338 1.09 4.06 -13.22
N ARG A 339 2.33 4.57 -13.12
CA ARG A 339 2.65 5.68 -12.20
C ARG A 339 2.21 7.06 -12.73
N ALA A 340 1.92 7.15 -14.03
CA ALA A 340 1.42 8.36 -14.68
C ALA A 340 -0.09 8.30 -14.96
N VAL A 341 -0.70 9.48 -15.07
CA VAL A 341 -2.11 9.70 -15.41
C VAL A 341 -2.23 10.74 -16.51
N ARG A 342 -3.30 10.67 -17.31
CA ARG A 342 -3.69 11.74 -18.24
C ARG A 342 -4.90 12.48 -17.67
N THR A 343 -4.95 13.80 -17.79
CA THR A 343 -6.10 14.58 -17.32
C THR A 343 -7.17 14.77 -18.39
N ASP A 344 -8.39 15.08 -17.95
CA ASP A 344 -9.46 15.64 -18.77
C ASP A 344 -9.03 16.93 -19.52
N ALA A 345 -8.18 17.75 -18.91
CA ALA A 345 -7.51 18.88 -19.54
C ALA A 345 -6.36 18.50 -20.52
N GLY A 346 -6.14 17.21 -20.78
CA GLY A 346 -5.16 16.71 -21.75
C GLY A 346 -3.70 16.63 -21.26
N ASN A 347 -3.39 17.15 -20.09
CA ASN A 347 -2.05 17.09 -19.50
C ASN A 347 -1.68 15.65 -19.08
N VAL A 348 -0.38 15.36 -18.98
CA VAL A 348 0.11 14.11 -18.39
C VAL A 348 0.95 14.43 -17.16
N TYR A 349 0.71 13.69 -16.08
CA TYR A 349 1.44 13.82 -14.82
C TYR A 349 1.89 12.47 -14.29
N LEU A 350 3.14 12.39 -13.85
CA LEU A 350 3.63 11.36 -12.94
C LEU A 350 3.14 11.68 -11.52
N LEU A 351 2.58 10.69 -10.81
CA LEU A 351 2.23 10.80 -9.39
C LEU A 351 3.24 10.01 -8.56
N ASP A 352 4.12 10.71 -7.85
CA ASP A 352 5.19 10.09 -7.05
C ASP A 352 5.55 10.93 -5.82
N SER A 353 5.96 10.26 -4.74
CA SER A 353 6.37 10.90 -3.47
C SER A 353 5.34 11.90 -2.91
N GLY A 354 4.04 11.65 -3.17
CA GLY A 354 2.94 12.55 -2.81
C GLY A 354 2.87 13.85 -3.62
N ARG A 355 3.46 13.92 -4.82
CA ARG A 355 3.51 15.10 -5.70
C ARG A 355 3.08 14.77 -7.13
N LYS A 356 2.73 15.79 -7.92
CA LYS A 356 2.56 15.70 -9.38
C LYS A 356 3.82 16.21 -10.08
N ILE A 357 4.33 15.47 -11.05
CA ILE A 357 5.45 15.90 -11.90
C ILE A 357 4.92 15.96 -13.34
N TRP A 358 4.95 17.13 -13.97
CA TRP A 358 4.43 17.33 -15.32
C TRP A 358 5.28 16.61 -16.36
N VAL A 359 4.64 15.88 -17.28
CA VAL A 359 5.32 15.15 -18.36
C VAL A 359 5.23 15.99 -19.65
N PRO A 360 6.34 16.59 -20.11
CA PRO A 360 6.30 17.60 -21.18
C PRO A 360 6.05 17.04 -22.59
N SER A 361 6.23 15.73 -22.81
CA SER A 361 5.95 15.11 -24.10
C SER A 361 5.67 13.61 -23.98
N CYS A 362 4.90 13.08 -24.93
CA CYS A 362 4.64 11.64 -25.01
C CYS A 362 5.85 10.82 -25.49
N ALA A 363 6.86 11.46 -26.08
CA ALA A 363 8.16 10.83 -26.33
C ALA A 363 8.85 10.50 -24.99
N LEU A 364 8.95 11.46 -24.08
CA LEU A 364 9.53 11.21 -22.75
C LEU A 364 8.67 10.24 -21.92
N ALA A 365 7.34 10.30 -22.04
CA ALA A 365 6.47 9.29 -21.44
C ALA A 365 6.81 7.86 -21.94
N THR A 366 7.13 7.71 -23.23
CA THR A 366 7.47 6.41 -23.85
C THR A 366 8.80 5.87 -23.31
N ASP A 367 9.81 6.72 -23.09
CA ASP A 367 11.08 6.30 -22.45
C ASP A 367 10.88 5.77 -21.02
N TYR A 368 9.92 6.34 -20.29
CA TYR A 368 9.47 5.89 -18.98
C TYR A 368 8.52 4.66 -19.03
N GLY A 369 8.23 4.12 -20.22
CA GLY A 369 7.38 2.94 -20.43
C GLY A 369 5.88 3.24 -20.54
N TRP A 370 5.48 4.49 -20.78
CA TRP A 370 4.08 4.92 -20.76
C TRP A 370 3.58 5.42 -22.12
N ALA A 371 2.64 4.69 -22.70
CA ALA A 371 1.86 5.17 -23.85
C ALA A 371 0.78 6.16 -23.37
N CYS A 372 0.91 7.45 -23.69
CA CYS A 372 -0.02 8.52 -23.28
C CYS A 372 -1.51 8.20 -23.51
N GLY A 373 -1.85 7.56 -24.63
CA GLY A 373 -3.23 7.20 -24.97
C GLY A 373 -3.84 6.09 -24.09
N SER A 374 -2.99 5.31 -23.41
CA SER A 374 -3.38 4.18 -22.55
C SER A 374 -3.31 4.51 -21.05
N LEU A 375 -2.94 5.75 -20.68
CA LEU A 375 -2.89 6.18 -19.30
C LEU A 375 -4.30 6.35 -18.70
N PRO A 376 -4.50 6.03 -17.40
CA PRO A 376 -5.77 6.29 -16.72
C PRO A 376 -6.17 7.77 -16.83
N LEU A 377 -7.43 8.01 -17.17
CA LEU A 377 -8.01 9.36 -17.20
C LEU A 377 -8.41 9.79 -15.78
N VAL A 378 -7.94 10.96 -15.35
CA VAL A 378 -8.19 11.52 -14.02
C VAL A 378 -8.58 13.00 -14.15
N ALA A 379 -9.37 13.57 -13.23
CA ALA A 379 -9.76 14.97 -13.32
C ALA A 379 -8.56 15.87 -13.00
N GLN A 380 -8.35 16.93 -13.79
CA GLN A 380 -7.33 17.95 -13.50
C GLN A 380 -7.53 18.54 -12.10
N ALA A 381 -8.77 18.63 -11.61
CA ALA A 381 -9.09 19.02 -10.24
C ALA A 381 -8.53 18.05 -9.19
N GLN A 382 -8.63 16.74 -9.39
CA GLN A 382 -8.07 15.72 -8.48
C GLN A 382 -6.54 15.74 -8.49
N VAL A 383 -5.93 15.84 -9.67
CA VAL A 383 -4.47 15.96 -9.80
C VAL A 383 -3.96 17.29 -9.22
N ASN A 384 -4.76 18.35 -9.26
CA ASN A 384 -4.37 19.65 -8.70
C ASN A 384 -4.25 19.68 -7.17
N ILE A 385 -4.81 18.71 -6.44
CA ILE A 385 -4.62 18.54 -4.98
C ILE A 385 -3.15 18.21 -4.65
N TYR A 386 -2.43 17.58 -5.58
CA TYR A 386 -1.01 17.26 -5.40
C TYR A 386 -0.13 18.52 -5.50
N PRO A 387 0.83 18.71 -4.58
CA PRO A 387 1.90 19.70 -4.69
C PRO A 387 2.71 19.48 -5.97
N ASP A 388 3.24 20.56 -6.53
CA ASP A 388 4.07 20.50 -7.72
C ASP A 388 5.46 19.92 -7.41
N GLY A 389 5.90 18.96 -8.24
CA GLY A 389 7.23 18.36 -8.24
C GLY A 389 8.10 18.82 -9.41
N GLY A 390 7.61 19.72 -10.26
CA GLY A 390 8.31 20.24 -11.43
C GLY A 390 8.05 19.43 -12.70
N THR A 391 8.98 19.52 -13.65
CA THR A 391 8.88 18.89 -14.99
C THR A 391 9.76 17.64 -15.07
N LEU A 392 9.20 16.53 -15.56
CA LEU A 392 9.91 15.27 -15.77
C LEU A 392 11.11 15.47 -16.71
N GLN A 393 12.24 14.87 -16.36
CA GLN A 393 13.49 14.94 -17.13
C GLN A 393 13.91 13.54 -17.61
N PRO A 394 14.77 13.40 -18.62
CA PRO A 394 15.37 12.10 -18.97
C PRO A 394 16.21 11.51 -17.82
N THR A 395 16.83 12.37 -17.00
CA THR A 395 17.62 11.94 -15.84
C THR A 395 16.86 12.14 -14.53
N VAL A 396 16.96 11.17 -13.62
CA VAL A 396 16.36 11.21 -12.28
C VAL A 396 17.40 11.04 -11.17
N SER A 397 17.09 11.58 -10.00
CA SER A 397 17.83 11.35 -8.75
C SER A 397 17.03 10.39 -7.87
N ALA A 398 17.61 9.22 -7.56
CA ALA A 398 17.01 8.16 -6.73
C ALA A 398 18.07 7.07 -6.40
N LEU A 399 17.81 6.20 -5.42
CA LEU A 399 18.70 5.10 -5.01
C LEU A 399 20.13 5.55 -4.69
N GLY A 400 20.29 6.80 -4.21
CA GLY A 400 21.59 7.42 -3.93
C GLY A 400 22.44 7.81 -5.16
N SER A 401 21.91 7.71 -6.39
CA SER A 401 22.63 7.96 -7.65
C SER A 401 21.78 8.75 -8.66
N SER A 402 22.40 9.15 -9.78
CA SER A 402 21.72 9.75 -10.94
C SER A 402 21.53 8.72 -12.04
N TRP A 403 20.33 8.63 -12.61
CA TRP A 403 19.92 7.61 -13.56
C TRP A 403 19.28 8.21 -14.80
N LEU A 404 19.78 7.91 -15.99
CA LEU A 404 19.06 8.13 -17.24
C LEU A 404 17.98 7.05 -17.36
N ILE A 405 16.72 7.45 -17.53
CA ILE A 405 15.60 6.55 -17.82
C ILE A 405 15.41 6.51 -19.33
N GLN A 406 15.50 5.33 -19.93
CA GLN A 406 15.39 5.13 -21.37
C GLN A 406 14.80 3.76 -21.69
N SER A 407 13.74 3.73 -22.51
CA SER A 407 13.08 2.49 -22.96
C SER A 407 12.80 1.46 -21.84
N GLY A 408 12.35 1.91 -20.66
CA GLY A 408 12.04 1.04 -19.52
C GLY A 408 13.25 0.55 -18.71
N SER A 409 14.48 0.98 -19.02
CA SER A 409 15.68 0.72 -18.21
C SER A 409 16.18 1.99 -17.48
N ARG A 410 16.76 1.82 -16.30
CA ARG A 410 17.58 2.85 -15.63
C ARG A 410 19.06 2.60 -15.91
N ARG A 411 19.77 3.61 -16.40
CA ARG A 411 21.22 3.55 -16.68
C ARG A 411 21.92 4.58 -15.79
N GLU A 412 22.87 4.15 -14.96
CA GLU A 412 23.58 5.09 -14.08
C GLU A 412 24.39 6.09 -14.91
N ILE A 413 24.31 7.38 -14.57
CA ILE A 413 25.01 8.45 -15.27
C ILE A 413 25.69 9.40 -14.27
N VAL A 414 27.02 9.44 -14.32
CA VAL A 414 27.83 10.30 -13.44
C VAL A 414 28.04 11.67 -14.06
N ASP A 415 28.22 11.74 -15.37
CA ASP A 415 28.54 12.95 -16.11
C ASP A 415 27.40 13.33 -17.04
N ARG A 416 26.47 14.15 -16.53
CA ARG A 416 25.29 14.61 -17.29
C ARG A 416 25.65 15.55 -18.45
N SER A 417 26.89 16.05 -18.56
CA SER A 417 27.28 16.95 -19.66
C SER A 417 27.22 16.25 -21.03
N ILE A 418 27.44 14.93 -21.05
CA ILE A 418 27.39 14.12 -22.28
C ILE A 418 25.99 14.13 -22.94
N LEU A 419 24.92 14.32 -22.16
CA LEU A 419 23.54 14.32 -22.66
C LEU A 419 23.29 15.45 -23.68
N ALA A 420 23.95 16.60 -23.51
CA ALA A 420 23.84 17.71 -24.45
C ALA A 420 24.37 17.36 -25.86
N GLN A 421 25.33 16.43 -25.96
CA GLN A 421 25.87 15.97 -27.24
C GLN A 421 24.86 15.12 -28.03
N TYR A 422 23.85 14.57 -27.35
CA TYR A 422 22.74 13.81 -27.92
C TYR A 422 21.43 14.61 -27.99
N GLY A 423 21.49 15.94 -27.79
CA GLY A 423 20.31 16.81 -27.79
C GLY A 423 19.36 16.61 -26.60
N MET A 424 19.79 15.88 -25.56
CA MET A 424 18.98 15.60 -24.37
C MET A 424 19.16 16.66 -23.28
N SER A 425 18.10 16.89 -22.50
CA SER A 425 18.17 17.76 -21.31
C SER A 425 19.19 17.22 -20.31
N THR A 426 20.11 18.09 -19.86
CA THR A 426 21.02 17.82 -18.75
C THR A 426 20.35 17.96 -17.39
N GLY A 427 19.08 18.39 -17.35
CA GLY A 427 18.27 18.54 -16.14
C GLY A 427 18.06 17.22 -15.39
N ILE A 428 17.71 17.33 -14.11
CA ILE A 428 17.44 16.18 -13.24
C ILE A 428 16.21 16.46 -12.37
N VAL A 429 15.39 15.45 -12.11
CA VAL A 429 14.24 15.50 -11.19
C VAL A 429 14.35 14.39 -10.15
N THR A 430 13.95 14.64 -8.90
CA THR A 430 13.97 13.61 -7.85
C THR A 430 12.70 12.77 -7.93
N ILE A 431 12.85 11.45 -7.84
CA ILE A 431 11.74 10.48 -7.74
C ILE A 431 11.97 9.55 -6.54
N SER A 432 10.96 8.77 -6.15
CA SER A 432 11.10 7.75 -5.11
C SER A 432 12.04 6.60 -5.54
N ASP A 433 12.77 6.06 -4.56
CA ASP A 433 13.53 4.83 -4.69
C ASP A 433 12.64 3.65 -5.11
N ALA A 434 11.36 3.66 -4.70
CA ALA A 434 10.35 2.70 -5.12
C ALA A 434 10.07 2.79 -6.63
N MET A 435 9.89 4.00 -7.18
CA MET A 435 9.74 4.21 -8.62
C MET A 435 10.99 3.79 -9.38
N ALA A 436 12.17 4.23 -8.95
CA ALA A 436 13.43 3.88 -9.61
C ALA A 436 13.67 2.36 -9.64
N SER A 437 13.24 1.66 -8.58
CA SER A 437 13.34 0.19 -8.49
C SER A 437 12.53 -0.57 -9.55
N GLU A 438 11.49 0.02 -10.14
CA GLU A 438 10.67 -0.60 -11.19
C GLU A 438 11.42 -0.80 -12.50
N TYR A 439 12.35 0.10 -12.82
CA TYR A 439 13.10 0.09 -14.06
C TYR A 439 14.21 -0.94 -14.00
N SER A 440 14.35 -1.76 -15.04
CA SER A 440 15.46 -2.71 -15.12
C SER A 440 16.79 -1.95 -15.12
N LEU A 441 17.80 -2.46 -14.41
CA LEU A 441 19.14 -1.89 -14.54
C LEU A 441 19.63 -2.15 -15.98
N GLY A 442 19.97 -1.08 -16.69
CA GLY A 442 20.65 -1.12 -17.99
C GLY A 442 22.12 -0.75 -17.84
N ASP A 443 22.87 -0.91 -18.93
CA ASP A 443 24.31 -0.63 -18.97
C ASP A 443 24.56 0.88 -18.82
N PRO A 444 25.53 1.30 -17.99
CA PRO A 444 25.65 2.69 -17.55
C PRO A 444 26.19 3.64 -18.62
N VAL A 445 25.88 4.92 -18.47
CA VAL A 445 26.37 6.01 -19.32
C VAL A 445 27.57 6.67 -18.63
N PHE A 446 28.73 6.01 -18.75
CA PHE A 446 29.99 6.47 -18.16
C PHE A 446 30.97 6.96 -19.24
N THR A 447 31.69 8.04 -18.93
CA THR A 447 32.85 8.50 -19.70
C THR A 447 34.11 7.72 -19.28
N PRO A 448 35.17 7.65 -20.12
CA PRO A 448 36.44 7.05 -19.69
C PRO A 448 36.98 7.74 -18.44
N GLY A 449 37.49 6.97 -17.48
CA GLY A 449 37.86 7.50 -16.16
C GLY A 449 38.04 6.45 -15.07
N ILE A 450 38.37 6.92 -13.86
CA ILE A 450 38.42 6.09 -12.66
C ILE A 450 37.08 6.18 -11.90
N TYR A 451 36.60 5.03 -11.44
CA TYR A 451 35.35 4.85 -10.73
C TYR A 451 35.55 4.05 -9.44
N LYS A 452 34.77 4.36 -8.40
CA LYS A 452 34.76 3.64 -7.11
C LYS A 452 33.34 3.35 -6.63
N ASP A 453 33.10 2.14 -6.15
CA ASP A 453 31.80 1.76 -5.58
C ASP A 453 31.65 2.11 -4.08
N SER A 454 30.54 1.71 -3.48
CA SER A 454 30.24 1.92 -2.05
C SER A 454 31.11 1.07 -1.10
N THR A 455 31.76 0.01 -1.59
CA THR A 455 32.75 -0.78 -0.82
C THR A 455 34.16 -0.18 -0.89
N GLY A 456 34.38 0.78 -1.80
CA GLY A 456 35.69 1.35 -2.10
C GLY A 456 36.46 0.60 -3.18
N ALA A 457 35.89 -0.45 -3.79
CA ALA A 457 36.53 -1.14 -4.91
C ALA A 457 36.60 -0.21 -6.14
N MET A 458 37.77 -0.14 -6.75
CA MET A 458 38.05 0.81 -7.84
C MET A 458 38.18 0.11 -9.20
N THR A 459 37.70 0.79 -10.23
CA THR A 459 37.67 0.32 -11.63
C THR A 459 38.08 1.46 -12.57
N ALA A 460 38.97 1.17 -13.52
CA ALA A 460 39.33 2.09 -14.60
C ALA A 460 38.57 1.71 -15.88
N LEU A 461 37.79 2.64 -16.43
CA LEU A 461 37.10 2.49 -17.70
C LEU A 461 37.91 3.16 -18.81
N LEU A 462 38.34 2.38 -19.81
CA LEU A 462 39.17 2.87 -20.92
C LEU A 462 38.30 3.43 -22.06
N GLN A 463 38.93 4.17 -22.99
CA GLN A 463 38.25 4.75 -24.16
C GLN A 463 37.52 3.74 -25.06
N ASN A 464 37.92 2.46 -25.04
CA ASN A 464 37.26 1.38 -25.79
C ASN A 464 36.08 0.70 -25.05
N GLY A 465 35.62 1.26 -23.93
CA GLY A 465 34.54 0.71 -23.11
C GLY A 465 34.91 -0.52 -22.27
N THR A 466 36.19 -0.91 -22.21
CA THR A 466 36.65 -2.01 -21.35
C THR A 466 36.98 -1.50 -19.96
N ALA A 467 36.47 -2.20 -18.94
CA ALA A 467 36.64 -1.87 -17.52
C ALA A 467 37.65 -2.81 -16.85
N TYR A 468 38.65 -2.25 -16.20
CA TYR A 468 39.70 -3.00 -15.50
C TYR A 468 39.65 -2.74 -14.00
N LYS A 469 39.63 -3.80 -13.19
CA LYS A 469 39.70 -3.69 -11.72
C LYS A 469 41.06 -3.15 -11.31
N VAL A 470 41.08 -2.08 -10.53
CA VAL A 470 42.32 -1.54 -9.94
C VAL A 470 42.69 -2.42 -8.73
N SER A 471 43.90 -2.99 -8.75
CA SER A 471 44.45 -3.75 -7.61
C SER A 471 44.69 -2.85 -6.40
N ALA A 472 44.87 -3.42 -5.20
CA ALA A 472 45.20 -2.62 -4.02
C ALA A 472 46.49 -1.81 -4.21
N GLN A 473 47.48 -2.39 -4.88
CA GLN A 473 48.74 -1.73 -5.26
C GLN A 473 48.51 -0.55 -6.22
N GLY A 474 47.54 -0.67 -7.13
CA GLY A 474 47.19 0.37 -8.10
C GLY A 474 46.33 1.51 -7.53
N GLN A 475 45.90 1.44 -6.27
CA GLN A 475 45.15 2.51 -5.59
C GLN A 475 46.09 3.61 -5.06
N VAL A 476 46.95 4.11 -5.96
CA VAL A 476 47.85 5.22 -5.71
C VAL A 476 47.08 6.54 -5.50
N PRO A 477 47.65 7.55 -4.79
CA PRO A 477 46.94 8.79 -4.44
C PRO A 477 46.22 9.49 -5.59
N ALA A 478 46.84 9.60 -6.78
CA ALA A 478 46.22 10.20 -7.96
C ALA A 478 45.03 9.40 -8.52
N ILE A 479 45.05 8.08 -8.42
CA ILE A 479 43.93 7.22 -8.84
C ILE A 479 42.77 7.33 -7.83
N VAL A 480 43.08 7.35 -6.53
CA VAL A 480 42.11 7.49 -5.43
C VAL A 480 41.37 8.84 -5.49
N SER A 481 42.08 9.92 -5.82
CA SER A 481 41.52 11.27 -5.97
C SER A 481 40.69 11.43 -7.24
N ALA A 482 41.12 10.85 -8.37
CA ALA A 482 40.38 10.85 -9.63
C ALA A 482 39.08 10.00 -9.62
N ALA A 483 38.94 9.07 -8.67
CA ALA A 483 37.85 8.10 -8.65
C ALA A 483 36.46 8.71 -8.37
N LYS A 484 35.58 8.71 -9.37
CA LYS A 484 34.17 9.14 -9.26
C LYS A 484 33.32 8.04 -8.58
N ARG A 485 32.29 8.40 -7.78
CA ARG A 485 31.40 7.40 -7.13
C ARG A 485 30.37 6.83 -8.10
N VAL A 486 30.09 5.52 -8.01
CA VAL A 486 29.08 4.77 -8.77
C VAL A 486 28.50 3.60 -7.94
N THR A 487 27.47 2.91 -8.43
CA THR A 487 27.03 1.62 -7.89
C THR A 487 27.85 0.43 -8.41
N ALA A 488 27.95 -0.63 -7.60
CA ALA A 488 28.65 -1.87 -7.98
C ALA A 488 27.93 -2.63 -9.11
N ASP A 489 26.59 -2.62 -9.13
CA ASP A 489 25.80 -3.30 -10.15
C ASP A 489 26.00 -2.69 -11.56
N SER A 490 26.18 -1.37 -11.65
CA SER A 490 26.55 -0.72 -12.92
C SER A 490 27.95 -1.12 -13.39
N ILE A 491 28.92 -1.22 -12.47
CA ILE A 491 30.28 -1.72 -12.78
C ILE A 491 30.21 -3.15 -13.33
N ALA A 492 29.37 -4.01 -12.74
CA ALA A 492 29.21 -5.42 -13.15
C ALA A 492 28.63 -5.59 -14.57
N ARG A 493 28.06 -4.54 -15.18
CA ARG A 493 27.59 -4.54 -16.58
C ARG A 493 28.66 -4.16 -17.60
N LEU A 494 29.77 -3.57 -17.16
CA LEU A 494 30.85 -3.18 -18.06
C LEU A 494 31.65 -4.40 -18.53
N ARG A 495 32.20 -4.34 -19.75
CA ARG A 495 33.06 -5.40 -20.29
C ARG A 495 34.35 -5.48 -19.47
N SER A 496 34.48 -6.51 -18.64
CA SER A 496 35.70 -6.75 -17.84
C SER A 496 36.91 -7.03 -18.72
N GLY A 497 38.01 -6.33 -18.46
CA GLY A 497 39.36 -6.61 -18.96
C GLY A 497 40.25 -7.36 -17.96
N GLY A 498 39.70 -7.74 -16.79
CA GLY A 498 40.47 -8.30 -15.67
C GLY A 498 41.06 -7.21 -14.77
N THR A 499 42.27 -7.44 -14.25
CA THR A 499 42.99 -6.47 -13.39
C THR A 499 43.79 -5.48 -14.23
N LEU A 500 43.76 -4.19 -13.87
CA LEU A 500 44.56 -3.14 -14.50
C LEU A 500 46.07 -3.42 -14.28
N PRO A 501 46.88 -3.61 -15.33
CA PRO A 501 48.33 -3.78 -15.17
C PRO A 501 48.99 -2.47 -14.73
N LEU A 502 50.03 -2.55 -13.89
CA LEU A 502 50.71 -1.37 -13.34
C LEU A 502 51.82 -0.82 -14.26
N ALA A 503 52.26 -1.63 -15.22
CA ALA A 503 53.18 -1.29 -16.29
C ALA A 503 52.53 -1.66 -17.64
N VAL A 504 52.29 -0.67 -18.50
CA VAL A 504 51.51 -0.85 -19.74
C VAL A 504 52.21 -0.27 -20.96
N ARG A 505 52.02 -0.88 -22.13
CA ARG A 505 52.32 -0.28 -23.44
C ARG A 505 51.01 0.13 -24.09
N ALA A 506 50.87 1.40 -24.46
CA ALA A 506 49.68 1.93 -25.12
C ALA A 506 50.09 2.58 -26.45
N GLY A 507 49.86 1.87 -27.56
CA GLY A 507 50.45 2.23 -28.84
C GLY A 507 51.97 2.04 -28.83
N THR A 508 52.73 3.06 -29.24
CA THR A 508 54.21 3.02 -29.23
C THR A 508 54.84 3.40 -27.89
N GLN A 509 54.06 3.91 -26.94
CA GLN A 509 54.56 4.47 -25.67
C GLN A 509 54.39 3.48 -24.50
N THR A 510 55.37 3.46 -23.61
CA THR A 510 55.36 2.67 -22.36
C THR A 510 55.12 3.57 -21.15
N TYR A 511 54.32 3.09 -20.20
CA TYR A 511 53.90 3.81 -19.01
C TYR A 511 54.03 2.95 -17.76
N LEU A 512 54.42 3.58 -16.66
CA LEU A 512 54.35 3.05 -15.30
C LEU A 512 53.34 3.87 -14.49
N LEU A 513 52.63 3.22 -13.57
CA LEU A 513 51.76 3.92 -12.62
C LEU A 513 52.59 4.49 -11.46
N SER A 514 52.82 5.80 -11.47
CA SER A 514 53.42 6.55 -10.35
C SER A 514 52.36 6.94 -9.31
N VAL A 515 52.81 7.40 -8.14
CA VAL A 515 51.91 7.97 -7.12
C VAL A 515 51.10 9.18 -7.62
N ASP A 516 51.62 9.87 -8.64
CA ASP A 516 51.05 11.06 -9.28
C ASP A 516 50.19 10.72 -10.52
N GLY A 517 50.20 9.47 -11.00
CA GLY A 517 49.43 9.01 -12.16
C GLY A 517 50.27 8.25 -13.19
N TRP A 518 49.80 8.19 -14.43
CA TRP A 518 50.50 7.50 -15.52
C TRP A 518 51.75 8.28 -15.97
N MET A 519 52.91 7.72 -15.70
CA MET A 519 54.23 8.27 -16.05
C MET A 519 54.76 7.59 -17.31
N ALA A 520 55.01 8.37 -18.37
CA ALA A 520 55.64 7.85 -19.59
C ALA A 520 57.14 7.57 -19.35
N VAL A 521 57.64 6.45 -19.87
CA VAL A 521 58.99 5.91 -19.63
C VAL A 521 59.56 5.17 -20.83
N ASP A 522 60.89 5.17 -21.00
CA ASP A 522 61.62 4.54 -22.10
C ASP A 522 62.77 3.60 -21.65
N ALA A 523 63.51 3.97 -20.60
CA ALA A 523 64.78 3.36 -20.21
C ALA A 523 64.72 1.94 -19.60
N TYR A 524 63.51 1.37 -19.42
CA TYR A 524 63.30 0.12 -18.70
C TYR A 524 63.55 -1.16 -19.52
N GLY A 525 63.51 -1.09 -20.86
CA GLY A 525 63.86 -2.21 -21.75
C GLY A 525 63.13 -3.52 -21.41
N SER A 526 63.90 -4.55 -21.05
CA SER A 526 63.39 -5.87 -20.65
C SER A 526 63.32 -6.10 -19.13
N ALA A 527 63.75 -5.13 -18.30
CA ALA A 527 63.73 -5.26 -16.84
C ALA A 527 62.32 -5.27 -16.23
N ILE A 528 61.32 -4.75 -16.96
CA ILE A 528 59.90 -4.84 -16.61
C ILE A 528 59.11 -5.37 -17.81
N ARG A 529 58.19 -6.30 -17.58
CA ARG A 529 57.21 -6.72 -18.58
C ARG A 529 56.03 -5.73 -18.60
N PHE A 530 56.02 -4.86 -19.61
CA PHE A 530 54.84 -4.05 -19.93
C PHE A 530 53.74 -4.92 -20.54
N ALA A 531 52.49 -4.70 -20.15
CA ALA A 531 51.32 -5.33 -20.74
C ALA A 531 50.74 -4.45 -21.86
N ASP A 532 50.48 -5.02 -23.04
CA ASP A 532 49.94 -4.26 -24.16
C ASP A 532 48.46 -3.92 -23.96
N LEU A 533 48.12 -2.65 -24.10
CA LEU A 533 46.77 -2.07 -24.07
C LEU A 533 46.51 -1.26 -25.34
N PRO A 534 45.23 -0.99 -25.69
CA PRO A 534 44.88 -0.13 -26.82
C PRO A 534 45.55 1.26 -26.74
N ALA A 535 45.84 1.85 -27.90
CA ALA A 535 46.26 3.26 -27.96
C ALA A 535 45.20 4.16 -27.28
N GLY A 536 45.66 5.15 -26.52
CA GLY A 536 44.78 6.02 -25.74
C GLY A 536 44.26 5.44 -24.41
N ALA A 537 44.57 4.18 -24.07
CA ALA A 537 44.10 3.53 -22.82
C ALA A 537 44.32 4.39 -21.55
N VAL A 538 45.52 4.96 -21.38
CA VAL A 538 45.88 5.76 -20.20
C VAL A 538 45.28 7.17 -20.20
N ALA A 539 44.73 7.65 -21.33
CA ALA A 539 44.32 9.05 -21.51
C ALA A 539 43.03 9.45 -20.74
N GLY A 540 42.32 8.48 -20.16
CA GLY A 540 41.22 8.74 -19.22
C GLY A 540 41.67 8.79 -17.74
N GLY A 541 42.93 8.49 -17.44
CA GLY A 541 43.49 8.51 -16.09
C GLY A 541 44.26 9.80 -15.77
N PRO A 542 44.65 10.01 -14.49
CA PRO A 542 45.61 11.04 -14.12
C PRO A 542 46.96 10.80 -14.80
N SER A 543 47.62 11.86 -15.25
CA SER A 543 48.92 11.83 -15.93
C SER A 543 50.03 12.42 -15.06
N ALA A 544 51.18 11.74 -15.03
CA ALA A 544 52.36 12.17 -14.27
C ALA A 544 53.46 12.70 -15.22
N PRO A 545 54.37 13.58 -14.74
CA PRO A 545 55.51 14.04 -15.54
C PRO A 545 56.41 12.88 -15.95
N ALA A 546 56.71 12.77 -17.24
CA ALA A 546 57.48 11.67 -17.82
C ALA A 546 58.89 11.52 -17.19
N ALA A 547 59.38 10.28 -17.12
CA ALA A 547 60.72 9.93 -16.68
C ALA A 547 61.46 9.23 -17.83
N LEU A 548 62.00 10.05 -18.74
CA LEU A 548 62.73 9.63 -19.93
C LEU A 548 64.24 9.62 -19.65
N GLY A 549 64.95 8.64 -20.23
CA GLY A 549 66.36 8.39 -19.94
C GLY A 549 66.59 7.81 -18.54
N ALA A 550 67.85 7.84 -18.09
CA ALA A 550 68.23 7.27 -16.80
C ALA A 550 67.69 8.09 -15.62
N HIS A 551 67.12 7.41 -14.63
CA HIS A 551 66.48 8.03 -13.45
C HIS A 551 66.45 7.06 -12.25
N PHE A 552 66.19 7.58 -11.05
CA PHE A 552 65.99 6.76 -9.86
C PHE A 552 64.51 6.44 -9.66
N VAL A 553 64.20 5.22 -9.20
CA VAL A 553 62.84 4.75 -8.94
C VAL A 553 62.78 3.91 -7.66
N ARG A 554 61.64 3.94 -6.95
CA ARG A 554 61.29 3.00 -5.87
C ARG A 554 59.80 2.68 -5.90
N GLU A 555 59.42 1.52 -5.39
CA GLU A 555 58.01 1.21 -5.09
C GLU A 555 57.54 1.96 -3.84
N GLN A 556 56.25 2.33 -3.75
CA GLN A 556 55.74 3.23 -2.73
C GLN A 556 55.94 2.75 -1.28
N SER A 557 55.76 1.44 -1.01
CA SER A 557 56.09 0.82 0.28
C SER A 557 57.56 0.41 0.42
N GLY A 558 58.30 0.37 -0.70
CA GLY A 558 59.69 -0.04 -0.75
C GLY A 558 60.68 1.05 -0.36
N ILE A 559 61.64 0.71 0.50
CA ILE A 559 62.79 1.58 0.86
C ILE A 559 63.97 1.44 -0.10
N GLN A 560 63.95 0.46 -1.00
CA GLN A 560 65.01 0.22 -1.98
C GLN A 560 64.87 1.17 -3.17
N VAL A 561 65.95 1.91 -3.46
CA VAL A 561 66.05 2.78 -4.63
C VAL A 561 66.81 2.04 -5.73
N PHE A 562 66.31 2.10 -6.95
CA PHE A 562 66.96 1.53 -8.12
C PHE A 562 67.32 2.63 -9.11
N LEU A 563 68.51 2.55 -9.72
CA LEU A 563 68.81 3.25 -10.96
C LEU A 563 68.19 2.46 -12.12
N VAL A 564 67.42 3.15 -12.95
CA VAL A 564 66.98 2.68 -14.26
C VAL A 564 67.98 3.17 -15.30
N SER A 565 68.60 2.25 -16.05
CA SER A 565 69.50 2.63 -17.15
C SER A 565 69.71 1.47 -18.13
N GLY A 566 69.78 1.78 -19.42
CA GLY A 566 70.15 0.82 -20.48
C GLY A 566 69.25 -0.42 -20.59
N GLY A 567 67.99 -0.35 -20.15
CA GLY A 567 67.11 -1.52 -20.08
C GLY A 567 67.30 -2.40 -18.83
N THR A 568 67.98 -1.89 -17.80
CA THR A 568 68.27 -2.59 -16.53
C THR A 568 67.79 -1.79 -15.31
N LEU A 569 67.49 -2.51 -14.23
CA LEU A 569 67.19 -1.97 -12.90
C LEU A 569 68.31 -2.40 -11.94
N GLN A 570 69.01 -1.43 -11.36
CA GLN A 570 70.19 -1.66 -10.52
C GLN A 570 69.97 -1.07 -9.12
N LEU A 571 70.07 -1.89 -8.08
CA LEU A 571 69.90 -1.43 -6.69
C LEU A 571 71.02 -0.43 -6.32
N VAL A 572 70.65 0.73 -5.78
CA VAL A 572 71.59 1.78 -5.36
C VAL A 572 71.36 2.24 -3.93
N ASN A 573 72.45 2.50 -3.22
CA ASN A 573 72.44 3.13 -1.90
C ASN A 573 72.58 4.67 -1.99
N ALA A 574 72.44 5.36 -0.86
CA ALA A 574 72.42 6.82 -0.80
C ALA A 574 73.75 7.51 -1.18
N ASP A 575 74.89 6.81 -1.14
CA ASP A 575 76.19 7.34 -1.57
C ASP A 575 76.38 7.10 -3.09
N GLN A 576 76.01 5.92 -3.58
CA GLN A 576 75.95 5.60 -5.01
C GLN A 576 75.02 6.56 -5.76
N GLN A 577 73.82 6.84 -5.22
CA GLN A 577 72.87 7.79 -5.82
C GLN A 577 73.49 9.20 -5.96
N ARG A 578 74.19 9.68 -4.92
CA ARG A 578 74.90 10.98 -4.95
C ARG A 578 76.06 10.98 -5.95
N TRP A 579 76.86 9.91 -6.01
CA TRP A 579 77.93 9.77 -6.99
C TRP A 579 77.40 9.73 -8.43
N ILE A 580 76.38 8.91 -8.71
CA ILE A 580 75.75 8.81 -10.04
C ILE A 580 75.17 10.16 -10.48
N THR A 581 74.53 10.89 -9.56
CA THR A 581 74.03 12.26 -9.81
C THR A 581 75.16 13.20 -10.23
N ALA A 582 76.28 13.21 -9.49
CA ALA A 582 77.39 14.11 -9.72
C ALA A 582 78.24 13.75 -10.96
N THR A 583 78.38 12.47 -11.29
CA THR A 583 79.24 11.98 -12.38
C THR A 583 78.50 11.86 -13.72
N PHE A 584 77.21 11.49 -13.73
CA PHE A 584 76.46 11.23 -14.97
C PHE A 584 75.29 12.20 -15.20
N GLY A 585 75.04 13.15 -14.31
CA GLY A 585 73.96 14.14 -14.46
C GLY A 585 72.54 13.58 -14.33
N VAL A 586 72.40 12.32 -13.91
CA VAL A 586 71.10 11.71 -13.56
C VAL A 586 70.46 12.55 -12.46
N ARG A 587 69.20 12.96 -12.63
CA ARG A 587 68.54 13.81 -11.62
C ARG A 587 68.41 13.06 -10.28
N PRO A 588 68.59 13.73 -9.13
CA PRO A 588 68.53 13.07 -7.83
C PRO A 588 67.11 12.70 -7.38
N ASP A 589 66.05 13.16 -8.08
CA ASP A 589 64.67 12.84 -7.72
C ASP A 589 64.35 11.35 -7.91
N VAL A 590 63.79 10.72 -6.86
CA VAL A 590 63.37 9.32 -6.89
C VAL A 590 61.89 9.26 -7.27
N ARG A 591 61.59 8.64 -8.41
CA ARG A 591 60.22 8.40 -8.85
C ARG A 591 59.59 7.31 -7.98
N ILE A 592 58.38 7.57 -7.48
CA ILE A 592 57.67 6.63 -6.61
C ILE A 592 56.56 5.97 -7.43
N VAL A 593 56.62 4.65 -7.57
CA VAL A 593 55.66 3.84 -8.34
C VAL A 593 54.79 2.96 -7.45
N ALA A 594 53.65 2.51 -7.97
CA ALA A 594 52.79 1.51 -7.33
C ALA A 594 53.58 0.25 -6.94
N ASP A 595 53.18 -0.43 -5.86
CA ASP A 595 53.86 -1.66 -5.44
C ASP A 595 53.72 -2.78 -6.47
N SER A 596 54.75 -3.60 -6.64
CA SER A 596 54.90 -4.58 -7.74
C SER A 596 54.90 -3.98 -9.16
N ALA A 597 54.88 -2.66 -9.36
CA ALA A 597 54.97 -2.05 -10.70
C ALA A 597 56.33 -2.28 -11.36
N LEU A 598 57.39 -2.52 -10.58
CA LEU A 598 58.70 -2.92 -11.10
C LEU A 598 58.76 -4.41 -11.50
N GLY A 599 57.62 -5.08 -11.63
CA GLY A 599 57.53 -6.49 -12.06
C GLY A 599 57.81 -7.52 -10.97
N GLY A 600 57.90 -7.09 -9.70
CA GLY A 600 58.16 -7.98 -8.57
C GLY A 600 59.58 -8.54 -8.55
N ILE A 601 60.59 -7.71 -8.85
CA ILE A 601 62.01 -8.08 -8.82
C ILE A 601 62.35 -8.66 -7.44
N ALA A 602 62.60 -9.97 -7.41
CA ALA A 602 62.85 -10.69 -6.18
C ALA A 602 64.26 -10.41 -5.65
N ALA A 603 64.35 -9.85 -4.44
CA ALA A 603 65.48 -10.16 -3.56
C ALA A 603 65.61 -11.70 -3.47
N PRO A 604 66.84 -12.26 -3.45
CA PRO A 604 67.16 -13.48 -4.17
C PRO A 604 66.30 -14.71 -3.84
N ALA A 605 65.43 -15.05 -4.80
CA ALA A 605 64.83 -16.35 -5.14
C ALA A 605 64.11 -17.22 -4.07
N GLN A 606 64.61 -17.34 -2.84
CA GLN A 606 64.23 -18.42 -1.91
C GLN A 606 64.01 -17.89 -0.48
N ARG A 607 62.73 -17.75 -0.10
CA ARG A 607 62.31 -17.33 1.25
C ARG A 607 62.55 -18.39 2.33
N LEU A 608 62.70 -19.66 1.95
CA LEU A 608 62.99 -20.78 2.85
C LEU A 608 64.26 -21.47 2.34
N VAL A 609 65.31 -21.50 3.15
CA VAL A 609 66.62 -22.08 2.78
C VAL A 609 67.20 -22.93 3.90
N ARG A 610 68.11 -23.84 3.55
CA ARG A 610 68.90 -24.64 4.49
C ARG A 610 70.37 -24.24 4.35
N ALA A 611 71.06 -23.93 5.45
CA ALA A 611 72.49 -23.69 5.46
C ALA A 611 73.27 -25.01 5.35
N THR A 612 74.56 -24.95 5.03
CA THR A 612 75.42 -26.14 4.85
C THR A 612 75.65 -26.97 6.12
N ASP A 613 75.39 -26.40 7.30
CA ASP A 613 75.36 -27.09 8.61
C ASP A 613 74.03 -27.85 8.85
N GLY A 614 73.04 -27.69 7.96
CA GLY A 614 71.70 -28.23 8.06
C GLY A 614 70.67 -27.31 8.74
N THR A 615 71.06 -26.13 9.22
CA THR A 615 70.16 -25.17 9.88
C THR A 615 69.19 -24.54 8.87
N ALA A 616 67.89 -24.55 9.16
CA ALA A 616 66.87 -23.94 8.30
C ALA A 616 66.61 -22.46 8.67
N TYR A 617 66.46 -21.61 7.65
CA TYR A 617 66.23 -20.17 7.79
C TYR A 617 65.04 -19.68 6.93
N LEU A 618 64.32 -18.71 7.49
CA LEU A 618 63.34 -17.84 6.82
C LEU A 618 64.01 -16.54 6.42
N ILE A 619 63.92 -16.14 5.15
CA ILE A 619 64.53 -14.92 4.60
C ILE A 619 63.46 -13.86 4.32
N ASP A 620 63.68 -12.65 4.82
CA ASP A 620 62.75 -11.51 4.75
C ASP A 620 63.50 -10.22 4.40
N GLY A 621 63.55 -9.88 3.12
CA GLY A 621 64.40 -8.81 2.61
C GLY A 621 65.88 -9.11 2.87
N THR A 622 66.53 -8.30 3.71
CA THR A 622 67.92 -8.52 4.16
C THR A 622 68.02 -9.23 5.51
N ASN A 623 66.91 -9.67 6.11
CA ASN A 623 66.91 -10.37 7.40
C ASN A 623 66.84 -11.88 7.23
N ARG A 624 67.48 -12.64 8.12
CA ARG A 624 67.24 -14.09 8.29
C ARG A 624 66.78 -14.42 9.71
N TYR A 625 65.89 -15.39 9.83
CA TYR A 625 65.40 -15.92 11.09
C TYR A 625 65.53 -17.45 11.10
N ARG A 626 66.13 -18.01 12.15
CA ARG A 626 66.35 -19.46 12.29
C ARG A 626 65.06 -20.17 12.69
N PHE A 627 64.69 -21.24 12.00
CA PHE A 627 63.57 -22.11 12.41
C PHE A 627 63.91 -22.93 13.66
N ARG A 628 62.91 -23.19 14.51
CA ARG A 628 63.02 -24.03 15.73
C ARG A 628 63.04 -25.52 15.41
N SER A 629 62.34 -25.93 14.36
CA SER A 629 62.19 -27.33 13.98
C SER A 629 61.72 -27.46 12.53
N CYS A 630 61.85 -28.66 11.96
CA CYS A 630 61.26 -28.98 10.66
C CYS A 630 59.72 -28.88 10.63
N ALA A 631 59.04 -28.98 11.79
CA ALA A 631 57.60 -28.76 11.86
C ALA A 631 57.26 -27.28 11.59
N GLN A 632 58.02 -26.34 12.15
CA GLN A 632 57.84 -24.91 11.87
C GLN A 632 58.15 -24.58 10.39
N VAL A 633 59.05 -25.32 9.73
CA VAL A 633 59.25 -25.19 8.26
C VAL A 633 58.00 -25.64 7.49
N ALA A 634 57.38 -26.76 7.88
CA ALA A 634 56.15 -27.27 7.27
C ALA A 634 54.95 -26.35 7.52
N ASP A 635 54.87 -25.69 8.68
CA ASP A 635 53.85 -24.68 8.96
C ASP A 635 53.96 -23.46 8.04
N TRP A 636 55.17 -23.11 7.59
CA TRP A 636 55.43 -22.10 6.56
C TRP A 636 55.31 -22.64 5.11
N GLY A 637 54.85 -23.88 4.94
CA GLY A 637 54.61 -24.51 3.63
C GLY A 637 55.85 -25.11 2.96
N GLY A 638 56.99 -25.19 3.67
CA GLY A 638 58.22 -25.79 3.14
C GLY A 638 58.40 -27.27 3.54
N ASP A 639 58.99 -28.06 2.65
CA ASP A 639 59.52 -29.38 3.01
C ASP A 639 60.94 -29.22 3.57
N CYS A 640 61.13 -29.49 4.85
CA CYS A 640 62.41 -29.36 5.55
C CYS A 640 63.54 -30.20 4.92
N THR A 641 63.22 -31.32 4.27
CA THR A 641 64.18 -32.22 3.61
C THR A 641 64.53 -31.78 2.19
N ARG A 642 63.68 -30.96 1.57
CA ARG A 642 63.84 -30.44 0.19
C ARG A 642 64.08 -28.93 0.15
N LEU A 643 64.37 -28.30 1.29
CA LEU A 643 64.82 -26.91 1.33
C LEU A 643 66.11 -26.76 0.50
N PRO A 644 66.18 -25.75 -0.38
CA PRO A 644 67.38 -25.48 -1.17
C PRO A 644 68.52 -24.97 -0.29
N THR A 645 69.75 -25.33 -0.66
CA THR A 645 70.93 -25.02 0.14
C THR A 645 71.45 -23.61 -0.15
N ALA A 646 71.49 -22.75 0.86
CA ALA A 646 72.17 -21.46 0.81
C ALA A 646 73.65 -21.62 1.24
N THR A 647 74.56 -20.97 0.54
CA THR A 647 75.99 -20.97 0.87
C THR A 647 76.31 -19.97 1.99
N ALA A 648 77.49 -20.08 2.58
CA ALA A 648 78.00 -19.09 3.53
C ALA A 648 78.10 -17.67 2.93
N SER A 649 78.33 -17.56 1.61
CA SER A 649 78.31 -16.28 0.88
C SER A 649 76.91 -15.66 0.90
N ASP A 650 75.89 -16.43 0.50
CA ASP A 650 74.50 -15.95 0.42
C ASP A 650 74.00 -15.52 1.81
N LEU A 651 74.30 -16.31 2.84
CA LEU A 651 73.94 -16.00 4.22
C LEU A 651 74.70 -14.77 4.76
N SER A 652 75.95 -14.53 4.35
CA SER A 652 76.70 -13.33 4.76
C SER A 652 76.06 -12.01 4.32
N GLN A 653 75.24 -12.04 3.26
CA GLN A 653 74.49 -10.88 2.78
C GLN A 653 73.20 -10.62 3.59
N THR A 654 72.92 -11.44 4.62
CA THR A 654 71.74 -11.32 5.47
C THR A 654 72.10 -11.00 6.93
N THR A 655 71.29 -10.16 7.57
CA THR A 655 71.38 -9.85 8.99
C THR A 655 70.67 -10.93 9.80
N ASP A 656 71.37 -11.55 10.75
CA ASP A 656 70.74 -12.50 11.67
C ASP A 656 69.79 -11.78 12.64
N LYS A 657 68.58 -12.31 12.80
CA LYS A 657 67.57 -11.85 13.76
C LYS A 657 67.20 -12.91 14.80
N GLY A 658 68.01 -13.95 14.94
CA GLY A 658 67.82 -15.00 15.94
C GLY A 658 66.76 -16.03 15.54
N THR A 659 66.07 -16.60 16.52
CA THR A 659 65.17 -17.75 16.31
C THR A 659 63.71 -17.31 16.15
N LEU A 660 63.09 -17.66 15.02
CA LEU A 660 61.71 -17.33 14.65
C LEU A 660 60.71 -17.84 15.67
N GLU A 661 59.88 -16.96 16.26
CA GLU A 661 58.76 -17.34 17.13
C GLU A 661 57.63 -18.02 16.34
N LEU A 662 56.73 -18.71 17.05
CA LEU A 662 55.54 -19.32 16.43
C LEU A 662 54.50 -18.27 16.01
N LEU A 663 54.51 -17.10 16.66
CA LEU A 663 53.74 -15.93 16.27
C LEU A 663 54.65 -14.93 15.56
N VAL A 664 54.18 -14.40 14.44
CA VAL A 664 54.85 -13.29 13.74
C VAL A 664 54.02 -12.03 13.76
N ARG A 665 54.67 -10.90 13.98
CA ARG A 665 54.06 -9.57 14.00
C ARG A 665 54.37 -8.87 12.68
N GLN A 666 53.32 -8.54 11.93
CA GLN A 666 53.46 -7.76 10.71
C GLN A 666 53.94 -6.35 11.06
N SER A 667 54.90 -5.82 10.28
CA SER A 667 55.66 -4.58 10.54
C SER A 667 54.87 -3.27 10.68
N GLY A 668 53.54 -3.31 10.74
CA GLY A 668 52.66 -2.17 10.98
C GLY A 668 51.26 -2.51 11.52
N GLY A 669 51.01 -3.72 12.05
CA GLY A 669 49.65 -4.09 12.44
C GLY A 669 49.47 -5.43 13.15
N ALA A 670 48.89 -6.41 12.45
CA ALA A 670 48.36 -7.65 13.03
C ALA A 670 49.46 -8.65 13.46
N THR A 671 49.09 -9.49 14.42
CA THR A 671 49.86 -10.67 14.85
C THR A 671 49.25 -11.92 14.23
N TRP A 672 50.08 -12.82 13.72
CA TRP A 672 49.68 -14.00 12.96
C TRP A 672 50.33 -15.26 13.51
N LEU A 673 49.54 -16.31 13.71
CA LEU A 673 50.03 -17.69 13.80
C LEU A 673 50.14 -18.22 12.36
N VAL A 674 51.32 -18.69 11.98
CA VAL A 674 51.53 -19.38 10.71
C VAL A 674 51.41 -20.87 10.94
N GLN A 675 50.52 -21.53 10.19
CA GLN A 675 50.23 -22.95 10.35
C GLN A 675 49.79 -23.57 9.02
N ALA A 676 50.34 -24.74 8.67
CA ALA A 676 50.01 -25.49 7.45
C ALA A 676 49.91 -24.64 6.16
N GLY A 677 50.88 -23.75 5.92
CA GLY A 677 50.96 -22.86 4.75
C GLY A 677 50.00 -21.67 4.79
N LYS A 678 49.31 -21.43 5.92
CA LYS A 678 48.33 -20.34 6.07
C LYS A 678 48.70 -19.39 7.20
N ARG A 679 48.34 -18.11 7.02
CA ARG A 679 48.34 -17.12 8.11
C ARG A 679 46.97 -17.10 8.79
N ARG A 680 46.96 -17.24 10.11
CA ARG A 680 45.76 -17.11 10.97
C ARG A 680 45.97 -15.91 11.89
N GLU A 681 45.05 -14.95 11.86
CA GLU A 681 45.17 -13.77 12.72
C GLU A 681 44.95 -14.13 14.19
N VAL A 682 45.76 -13.57 15.09
CA VAL A 682 45.71 -13.81 16.53
C VAL A 682 45.60 -12.46 17.23
N VAL A 683 44.37 -12.10 17.61
CA VAL A 683 44.09 -10.84 18.32
C VAL A 683 44.62 -10.89 19.76
N GLU A 684 44.50 -12.05 20.41
CA GLU A 684 44.85 -12.24 21.82
C GLU A 684 45.79 -13.44 22.00
N PRO A 685 47.11 -13.24 21.91
CA PRO A 685 48.09 -14.32 22.08
C PRO A 685 47.98 -15.12 23.38
N GLY A 686 47.36 -14.56 24.44
CA GLY A 686 47.13 -15.28 25.70
C GLY A 686 46.24 -16.52 25.59
N ILE A 687 45.32 -16.58 24.61
CA ILE A 687 44.43 -17.74 24.42
C ILE A 687 45.17 -19.00 23.92
N LEU A 688 46.42 -18.84 23.48
CA LEU A 688 47.25 -19.90 22.92
C LEU A 688 48.12 -20.64 23.95
N ALA A 689 48.23 -20.12 25.18
CA ALA A 689 49.03 -20.74 26.24
C ALA A 689 48.63 -22.20 26.58
N PRO A 690 47.35 -22.61 26.59
CA PRO A 690 46.96 -24.01 26.79
C PRO A 690 47.46 -24.97 25.69
N TYR A 691 47.85 -24.45 24.53
CA TYR A 691 48.40 -25.21 23.40
C TYR A 691 49.94 -25.18 23.36
N GLY A 692 50.59 -24.68 24.41
CA GLY A 692 52.06 -24.59 24.50
C GLY A 692 52.69 -23.47 23.66
N ILE A 693 51.89 -22.58 23.07
CA ILE A 693 52.37 -21.47 22.24
C ILE A 693 52.42 -20.20 23.10
N GLY A 694 53.61 -19.63 23.26
CA GLY A 694 53.83 -18.39 24.00
C GLY A 694 53.40 -17.13 23.24
N SER A 695 53.26 -16.01 23.95
CA SER A 695 52.87 -14.70 23.41
C SER A 695 54.00 -13.90 22.77
N ALA A 696 55.23 -14.43 22.74
CA ALA A 696 56.37 -13.81 22.08
C ALA A 696 56.17 -13.75 20.55
N THR A 697 56.55 -12.63 19.92
CA THR A 697 56.37 -12.43 18.47
C THR A 697 57.66 -12.02 17.78
N THR A 698 57.93 -12.57 16.60
CA THR A 698 58.98 -12.07 15.71
C THR A 698 58.41 -11.05 14.72
N THR A 699 58.97 -9.83 14.68
CA THR A 699 58.57 -8.82 13.69
C THR A 699 59.13 -9.16 12.30
N VAL A 700 58.25 -9.15 11.29
CA VAL A 700 58.54 -9.47 9.88
C VAL A 700 57.80 -8.50 8.94
N SER A 701 58.23 -8.44 7.67
CA SER A 701 57.62 -7.55 6.68
C SER A 701 56.20 -7.96 6.27
N THR A 702 55.41 -6.97 5.87
CA THR A 702 54.11 -7.18 5.21
C THR A 702 54.22 -8.13 4.02
N SER A 703 55.21 -7.96 3.14
CA SER A 703 55.34 -8.78 1.92
C SER A 703 55.68 -10.25 2.20
N LEU A 704 56.25 -10.56 3.38
CA LEU A 704 56.48 -11.92 3.81
C LEU A 704 55.17 -12.61 4.20
N VAL A 705 54.43 -11.98 5.11
CA VAL A 705 53.15 -12.49 5.65
C VAL A 705 52.09 -12.56 4.55
N GLU A 706 52.00 -11.56 3.68
CA GLU A 706 50.91 -11.45 2.71
C GLU A 706 50.91 -12.54 1.64
N ALA A 707 52.06 -13.20 1.41
CA ALA A 707 52.18 -14.33 0.49
C ALA A 707 51.57 -15.65 1.01
N LEU A 708 51.33 -15.78 2.32
CA LEU A 708 50.67 -16.96 2.90
C LEU A 708 49.15 -16.83 2.76
N ALA A 709 48.46 -17.90 2.34
CA ALA A 709 47.00 -17.88 2.22
C ALA A 709 46.33 -17.59 3.57
N VAL A 710 45.22 -16.85 3.57
CA VAL A 710 44.48 -16.57 4.82
C VAL A 710 43.74 -17.83 5.28
N GLY A 711 43.91 -18.18 6.55
CA GLY A 711 43.16 -19.22 7.24
C GLY A 711 42.23 -18.64 8.30
N ALA A 712 41.30 -19.45 8.81
CA ALA A 712 40.42 -19.05 9.91
C ALA A 712 41.24 -18.56 11.12
N PRO A 713 40.95 -17.37 11.66
CA PRO A 713 41.72 -16.75 12.74
C PRO A 713 41.57 -17.52 14.06
N VAL A 714 42.49 -17.27 15.00
CA VAL A 714 42.41 -17.82 16.36
C VAL A 714 41.77 -16.76 17.26
N LEU A 715 40.54 -17.02 17.69
CA LEU A 715 39.71 -16.08 18.44
C LEU A 715 39.34 -16.65 19.81
N GLY A 716 39.32 -15.77 20.82
CA GLY A 716 38.63 -16.03 22.08
C GLY A 716 37.13 -15.77 21.95
N SER A 717 36.39 -15.89 23.05
CA SER A 717 34.99 -15.41 23.06
C SER A 717 34.97 -13.87 23.08
N GLY A 718 34.16 -13.26 22.22
CA GLY A 718 34.19 -11.82 22.03
C GLY A 718 33.39 -11.28 20.87
N VAL A 719 33.18 -9.96 20.89
CA VAL A 719 32.74 -9.18 19.72
C VAL A 719 33.95 -8.86 18.85
N TYR A 720 33.81 -9.04 17.53
CA TYR A 720 34.84 -8.74 16.54
C TYR A 720 34.27 -7.90 15.39
N THR A 721 35.11 -7.07 14.75
CA THR A 721 34.74 -6.19 13.63
C THR A 721 35.81 -6.18 12.54
N ASP A 722 35.43 -5.93 11.29
CA ASP A 722 36.34 -5.68 10.17
C ASP A 722 36.91 -4.25 10.12
N GLY A 723 36.45 -3.36 11.02
CA GLY A 723 36.74 -1.92 11.00
C GLY A 723 35.87 -1.11 10.03
N GLY A 724 34.90 -1.75 9.38
CA GLY A 724 33.89 -1.15 8.52
C GLY A 724 32.48 -1.39 9.08
N SER A 725 31.63 -2.07 8.31
CA SER A 725 30.24 -2.35 8.69
C SER A 725 30.02 -3.80 9.16
N GLY A 726 31.06 -4.63 9.19
CA GLY A 726 31.03 -5.99 9.71
C GLY A 726 31.20 -6.04 11.22
N MET A 727 30.32 -6.79 11.89
CA MET A 727 30.46 -7.10 13.32
C MET A 727 29.87 -8.48 13.63
N LEU A 728 30.60 -9.29 14.39
CA LEU A 728 30.22 -10.63 14.83
C LEU A 728 30.39 -10.77 16.35
N LEU A 729 29.51 -11.54 17.00
CA LEU A 729 29.80 -12.19 18.28
C LEU A 729 30.33 -13.59 17.99
N VAL A 730 31.50 -13.95 18.53
CA VAL A 730 32.08 -15.29 18.43
C VAL A 730 32.22 -15.88 19.84
N ASN A 731 31.73 -17.10 20.06
CA ASN A 731 31.83 -17.82 21.33
C ASN A 731 31.69 -19.34 21.12
N GLY A 732 31.51 -20.11 22.21
CA GLY A 732 31.40 -21.57 22.17
C GLY A 732 30.24 -22.12 21.33
N ALA A 733 29.18 -21.34 21.12
CA ALA A 733 28.06 -21.69 20.25
C ALA A 733 28.32 -21.39 18.75
N GLY A 734 29.46 -20.76 18.42
CA GLY A 734 29.84 -20.37 17.08
C GLY A 734 29.87 -18.85 16.88
N ALA A 735 29.52 -18.39 15.68
CA ALA A 735 29.51 -16.98 15.33
C ALA A 735 28.10 -16.49 14.98
N TYR A 736 27.71 -15.33 15.50
CA TYR A 736 26.46 -14.63 15.21
C TYR A 736 26.77 -13.24 14.63
N ARG A 737 26.07 -12.83 13.58
CA ARG A 737 26.16 -11.47 13.03
C ARG A 737 25.51 -10.50 14.01
N ILE A 738 26.13 -9.35 14.27
CA ILE A 738 25.51 -8.29 15.07
C ILE A 738 24.83 -7.30 14.11
N PRO A 739 23.49 -7.34 13.96
CA PRO A 739 22.75 -6.40 13.11
C PRO A 739 22.81 -4.98 13.67
N GLN A 740 22.48 -3.97 12.86
CA GLN A 740 22.63 -2.57 13.24
C GLN A 740 21.86 -2.19 14.52
N SER A 741 20.67 -2.79 14.75
CA SER A 741 19.86 -2.62 15.97
C SER A 741 20.51 -3.16 17.24
N ALA A 742 21.47 -4.08 17.13
CA ALA A 742 22.20 -4.70 18.23
C ALA A 742 23.57 -4.05 18.49
N ARG A 743 23.99 -3.06 17.69
CA ARG A 743 25.30 -2.37 17.81
C ARG A 743 25.24 -1.24 18.84
N LEU A 744 24.95 -1.64 20.07
CA LEU A 744 24.86 -0.73 21.21
C LEU A 744 26.22 -0.52 21.86
N THR A 745 26.38 0.56 22.63
CA THR A 745 27.66 0.99 23.22
C THR A 745 28.41 -0.12 23.96
N GLY A 746 27.72 -0.90 24.81
CA GLY A 746 28.31 -2.05 25.52
C GLY A 746 28.73 -3.24 24.65
N VAL A 747 28.30 -3.27 23.38
CA VAL A 747 28.70 -4.25 22.37
C VAL A 747 29.84 -3.69 21.51
N THR A 748 29.72 -2.42 21.08
CA THR A 748 30.74 -1.77 20.23
C THR A 748 32.04 -1.48 20.98
N ASN A 749 31.97 -1.12 22.27
CA ASN A 749 33.15 -0.77 23.05
C ASN A 749 34.03 -1.99 23.41
N VAL A 750 33.53 -3.21 23.25
CA VAL A 750 34.29 -4.46 23.43
C VAL A 750 34.66 -5.12 22.08
N ALA A 751 34.31 -4.48 20.96
CA ALA A 751 34.56 -4.99 19.62
C ALA A 751 36.05 -4.91 19.28
N ARG A 752 36.66 -6.08 19.05
CA ARG A 752 38.07 -6.23 18.69
C ARG A 752 38.23 -6.24 17.17
N GLN A 753 39.12 -5.41 16.62
CA GLN A 753 39.32 -5.35 15.18
C GLN A 753 40.09 -6.58 14.66
N LEU A 754 39.64 -7.10 13.51
CA LEU A 754 40.33 -8.06 12.67
C LEU A 754 40.66 -7.40 11.33
N THR A 755 41.66 -7.93 10.61
CA THR A 755 41.79 -7.60 9.18
C THR A 755 40.59 -8.15 8.40
N ALA A 756 40.10 -7.38 7.43
CA ALA A 756 38.95 -7.78 6.61
C ALA A 756 39.08 -9.17 5.95
N PRO A 757 40.27 -9.61 5.45
CA PRO A 757 40.44 -10.98 4.95
C PRO A 757 40.22 -12.06 6.00
N SER A 758 40.69 -11.87 7.24
CA SER A 758 40.45 -12.82 8.34
C SER A 758 38.98 -12.86 8.75
N PHE A 759 38.37 -11.68 8.89
CA PHE A 759 36.95 -11.53 9.22
C PHE A 759 36.05 -12.25 8.20
N ALA A 760 36.36 -12.14 6.90
CA ALA A 760 35.64 -12.80 5.82
C ALA A 760 35.70 -14.34 5.84
N THR A 761 36.60 -14.96 6.61
CA THR A 761 36.64 -16.43 6.79
C THR A 761 35.65 -16.96 7.85
N ILE A 762 35.02 -16.07 8.63
CA ILE A 762 34.17 -16.46 9.76
C ILE A 762 32.72 -16.62 9.30
N ALA A 763 32.24 -17.86 9.21
CA ALA A 763 30.85 -18.16 8.86
C ALA A 763 29.91 -17.92 10.06
N ALA A 764 29.05 -16.90 9.96
CA ALA A 764 27.99 -16.66 10.93
C ALA A 764 26.80 -17.64 10.74
N ARG A 765 26.26 -18.16 11.85
CA ARG A 765 25.11 -19.08 11.88
C ARG A 765 23.74 -18.39 11.75
N GLY A 766 23.70 -17.09 12.00
CA GLY A 766 22.51 -16.23 12.00
C GLY A 766 22.80 -14.87 12.61
N ASP A 767 21.78 -14.05 12.80
CA ASP A 767 21.88 -12.78 13.52
C ASP A 767 21.75 -12.99 15.04
N LEU A 768 22.41 -12.13 15.82
CA LEU A 768 22.38 -12.14 17.29
C LEU A 768 20.99 -11.71 17.80
N PRO A 769 20.26 -12.57 18.53
CA PRO A 769 18.95 -12.20 19.07
C PRO A 769 19.08 -11.10 20.13
N THR A 770 18.16 -10.13 20.12
CA THR A 770 18.09 -9.08 21.17
C THR A 770 17.52 -9.59 22.50
N ARG A 771 16.88 -10.77 22.48
CA ARG A 771 16.44 -11.55 23.65
C ARG A 771 16.90 -13.00 23.50
N ILE A 772 17.69 -13.50 24.44
CA ILE A 772 18.20 -14.89 24.40
C ILE A 772 17.94 -15.60 25.74
N TYR A 773 17.63 -16.89 25.68
CA TYR A 773 17.57 -17.78 26.85
C TYR A 773 18.61 -18.90 26.68
N SER A 774 19.67 -18.84 27.48
CA SER A 774 20.85 -19.71 27.41
C SER A 774 21.38 -19.94 28.82
N ASP A 775 21.89 -21.13 29.13
CA ASP A 775 22.43 -21.49 30.46
C ASP A 775 21.49 -21.19 31.65
N ASN A 776 20.18 -21.38 31.45
CA ASN A 776 19.10 -21.00 32.38
C ASN A 776 19.05 -19.50 32.75
N ARG A 777 19.57 -18.61 31.89
CA ARG A 777 19.50 -17.14 32.02
C ARG A 777 18.63 -16.57 30.91
N ALA A 778 17.63 -15.76 31.28
CA ALA A 778 16.91 -14.91 30.34
C ALA A 778 17.64 -13.56 30.24
N LEU A 779 18.11 -13.20 29.05
CA LEU A 779 18.98 -12.06 28.82
C LEU A 779 18.40 -11.11 27.76
N LEU A 780 18.49 -9.81 28.02
CA LEU A 780 18.04 -8.72 27.16
C LEU A 780 19.24 -7.88 26.74
N LEU A 781 19.33 -7.50 25.47
CA LEU A 781 20.43 -6.68 24.97
C LEU A 781 20.19 -5.20 25.28
N THR A 782 21.11 -4.57 26.00
CA THR A 782 21.00 -3.17 26.46
C THR A 782 22.19 -2.32 26.02
N GLN A 783 22.09 -0.99 26.19
CA GLN A 783 23.18 -0.05 25.93
C GLN A 783 24.48 -0.34 26.70
N GLN A 784 24.42 -1.14 27.76
CA GLN A 784 25.56 -1.51 28.61
C GLN A 784 26.03 -2.96 28.41
N GLY A 785 25.32 -3.77 27.61
CA GLY A 785 25.54 -5.22 27.48
C GLY A 785 24.28 -6.03 27.81
N TRP A 786 24.43 -7.31 28.17
CA TRP A 786 23.33 -8.16 28.59
C TRP A 786 22.78 -7.75 29.95
N PHE A 787 21.47 -7.59 30.07
CA PHE A 787 20.76 -7.47 31.34
C PHE A 787 19.98 -8.75 31.62
N GLN A 788 20.25 -9.40 32.75
CA GLN A 788 19.58 -10.65 33.14
C GLN A 788 18.28 -10.36 33.90
N VAL A 789 17.21 -11.02 33.50
CA VAL A 789 15.86 -10.84 34.03
C VAL A 789 15.21 -12.15 34.44
N ASP A 790 14.11 -12.06 35.19
CA ASP A 790 13.15 -13.16 35.30
C ASP A 790 12.27 -13.17 34.03
N PRO A 791 12.23 -14.26 33.25
CA PRO A 791 11.38 -14.35 32.07
C PRO A 791 9.88 -14.23 32.39
N ALA A 792 9.45 -14.46 33.63
CA ALA A 792 8.05 -14.24 34.04
C ALA A 792 7.59 -12.80 33.83
N GLN A 793 8.45 -11.79 34.05
CA GLN A 793 8.12 -10.38 33.80
C GLN A 793 7.85 -10.07 32.31
N TYR A 794 8.28 -10.96 31.42
CA TYR A 794 8.14 -10.89 29.97
C TYR A 794 7.15 -11.90 29.39
N GLY A 795 6.43 -12.65 30.24
CA GLY A 795 5.39 -13.60 29.81
C GLY A 795 5.90 -15.02 29.54
N GLY A 796 7.06 -15.36 30.11
CA GLY A 796 7.71 -16.67 30.02
C GLY A 796 8.81 -16.74 28.97
N THR A 797 9.56 -17.85 28.98
CA THR A 797 10.72 -18.09 28.09
C THR A 797 10.37 -18.08 26.61
N LYS A 798 9.10 -18.27 26.23
CA LYS A 798 8.61 -18.28 24.83
C LYS A 798 8.88 -17.00 24.03
N PHE A 799 9.19 -15.87 24.69
CA PHE A 799 9.53 -14.61 24.03
C PHE A 799 11.05 -14.40 23.86
N PHE A 800 11.87 -15.32 24.35
CA PHE A 800 13.33 -15.31 24.20
C PHE A 800 13.73 -16.35 23.16
N THR A 801 14.73 -16.04 22.32
CA THR A 801 15.29 -17.05 21.41
C THR A 801 16.09 -18.07 22.23
N ALA A 802 15.83 -19.35 22.03
CA ALA A 802 16.64 -20.41 22.64
C ALA A 802 18.08 -20.33 22.12
N GLY A 803 19.05 -20.26 23.03
CA GLY A 803 20.48 -20.25 22.71
C GLY A 803 21.17 -21.54 23.16
N ASP A 804 22.11 -22.00 22.35
CA ASP A 804 23.05 -23.05 22.75
C ASP A 804 23.82 -22.62 24.04
N PRO A 805 24.35 -23.57 24.82
CA PRO A 805 25.15 -23.25 26.00
C PRO A 805 26.33 -22.31 25.69
N GLY A 806 26.47 -21.24 26.46
CA GLY A 806 27.47 -20.20 26.26
C GLY A 806 27.20 -19.20 25.12
N ALA A 807 26.05 -19.25 24.44
CA ALA A 807 25.74 -18.37 23.30
C ALA A 807 25.69 -16.86 23.65
N TRP A 808 25.56 -16.50 24.93
CA TRP A 808 25.62 -15.12 25.42
C TRP A 808 27.05 -14.61 25.68
N VAL A 809 28.03 -15.50 25.81
CA VAL A 809 29.40 -15.16 26.23
C VAL A 809 30.09 -14.30 25.15
N GLY A 810 30.87 -13.31 25.58
CA GLY A 810 31.61 -12.38 24.70
C GLY A 810 31.04 -10.96 24.65
N VAL A 811 29.79 -10.76 25.11
CA VAL A 811 29.21 -9.45 25.45
C VAL A 811 29.16 -9.31 26.99
N PRO A 812 29.45 -8.13 27.60
CA PRO A 812 29.41 -7.95 29.04
C PRO A 812 28.03 -8.20 29.65
N LEU A 813 28.00 -8.68 30.91
CA LEU A 813 26.78 -8.66 31.72
C LEU A 813 26.68 -7.30 32.43
N ALA A 814 25.74 -6.47 31.99
CA ALA A 814 25.48 -5.13 32.51
C ALA A 814 24.80 -5.12 33.88
N GLY A 815 24.03 -6.17 34.20
CA GLY A 815 23.34 -6.30 35.49
C GLY A 815 22.36 -7.46 35.53
N THR A 816 21.69 -7.61 36.68
CA THR A 816 20.68 -8.64 36.93
C THR A 816 19.58 -8.09 37.84
N ASP A 817 18.32 -8.15 37.44
CA ASP A 817 17.17 -7.93 38.34
C ASP A 817 15.94 -8.74 37.87
N GLY A 818 15.42 -9.60 38.75
CA GLY A 818 14.22 -10.41 38.50
C GLY A 818 12.90 -9.72 38.85
N ARG A 819 12.96 -8.59 39.55
CA ARG A 819 11.78 -7.81 39.98
C ARG A 819 11.24 -6.98 38.82
N PRO A 820 10.03 -6.40 38.93
CA PRO A 820 9.56 -5.42 37.97
C PRO A 820 10.53 -4.25 37.81
N HIS A 821 10.78 -3.82 36.57
CA HIS A 821 11.81 -2.84 36.25
C HIS A 821 11.42 -2.00 35.03
N PHE A 822 11.99 -0.78 34.93
CA PHE A 822 11.70 0.14 33.84
C PHE A 822 12.59 -0.11 32.62
N VAL A 823 11.99 -0.04 31.42
CA VAL A 823 12.68 -0.23 30.14
C VAL A 823 12.21 0.78 29.10
N ARG A 824 13.05 1.05 28.11
CA ARG A 824 12.68 1.66 26.81
C ARG A 824 13.59 1.12 25.72
N THR A 825 13.28 1.30 24.43
CA THR A 825 14.24 0.98 23.35
C THR A 825 15.16 2.16 23.04
N VAL A 826 16.08 2.02 22.08
CA VAL A 826 16.93 3.14 21.64
C VAL A 826 16.12 4.18 20.85
N SER A 827 15.29 3.71 19.91
CA SER A 827 14.51 4.55 18.99
C SER A 827 13.30 5.27 19.63
N SER A 828 12.77 4.78 20.76
CA SER A 828 11.62 5.38 21.43
C SER A 828 11.99 5.94 22.82
N SER A 829 11.37 7.07 23.16
CA SER A 829 11.39 7.63 24.51
C SER A 829 10.39 6.96 25.46
N GLN A 830 9.46 6.14 24.96
CA GLN A 830 8.43 5.52 25.78
C GLN A 830 9.03 4.57 26.82
N VAL A 831 8.79 4.89 28.09
CA VAL A 831 9.15 4.03 29.22
C VAL A 831 8.01 3.06 29.50
N TYR A 832 8.38 1.81 29.79
CA TYR A 832 7.49 0.75 30.26
C TYR A 832 7.99 0.22 31.60
N LEU A 833 7.06 -0.08 32.50
CA LEU A 833 7.31 -0.97 33.63
C LEU A 833 7.00 -2.40 33.18
N MET A 834 8.01 -3.27 33.16
CA MET A 834 7.83 -4.69 32.87
C MET A 834 7.39 -5.39 34.15
N SER A 835 6.17 -5.93 34.18
CA SER A 835 5.60 -6.54 35.38
C SER A 835 4.54 -7.59 35.03
N GLY A 836 4.62 -8.75 35.67
CA GLY A 836 3.57 -9.79 35.57
C GLY A 836 3.38 -10.39 34.17
N GLY A 837 4.35 -10.21 33.27
CA GLY A 837 4.30 -10.71 31.90
C GLY A 837 3.74 -9.75 30.86
N SER A 838 3.59 -8.46 31.18
CA SER A 838 3.15 -7.43 30.23
C SER A 838 3.89 -6.10 30.42
N PRO A 839 4.20 -5.37 29.32
CA PRO A 839 4.66 -3.99 29.40
C PRO A 839 3.53 -3.07 29.85
N GLN A 840 3.73 -2.35 30.94
CA GLN A 840 2.82 -1.31 31.44
C GLN A 840 3.40 0.06 31.05
N VAL A 841 2.65 0.86 30.31
CA VAL A 841 3.07 2.21 29.89
C VAL A 841 3.26 3.13 31.11
N ILE A 842 4.40 3.82 31.16
CA ILE A 842 4.69 4.87 32.13
C ILE A 842 4.70 6.21 31.38
N GLU A 843 3.74 7.06 31.70
CA GLU A 843 3.47 8.31 30.97
C GLU A 843 4.59 9.36 31.10
N ASN A 844 5.19 9.47 32.29
CA ASN A 844 6.16 10.51 32.61
C ASN A 844 7.02 10.14 33.83
N ASP A 845 8.03 10.97 34.12
CA ASP A 845 8.96 10.74 35.23
C ASP A 845 8.35 10.85 36.62
N ALA A 846 7.24 11.59 36.80
CA ALA A 846 6.53 11.63 38.07
C ALA A 846 5.80 10.30 38.33
N ALA A 847 5.18 9.71 37.31
CA ALA A 847 4.61 8.37 37.37
C ALA A 847 5.70 7.29 37.61
N ARG A 848 6.87 7.41 36.96
CA ARG A 848 8.04 6.55 37.21
C ARG A 848 8.53 6.64 38.66
N ALA A 849 8.70 7.85 39.18
CA ALA A 849 9.16 8.10 40.55
C ALA A 849 8.14 7.62 41.59
N TRP A 850 6.85 7.86 41.36
CA TRP A 850 5.77 7.33 42.20
C TRP A 850 5.78 5.81 42.24
N ALA A 851 5.82 5.14 41.09
CA ALA A 851 5.86 3.67 41.02
C ALA A 851 7.13 3.09 41.67
N SER A 852 8.29 3.77 41.51
CA SER A 852 9.53 3.39 42.18
C SER A 852 9.41 3.45 43.70
N SER A 853 8.84 4.54 44.23
CA SER A 853 8.65 4.76 45.67
C SER A 853 7.58 3.84 46.28
N TYR A 854 6.44 3.69 45.59
CA TYR A 854 5.28 2.95 46.10
C TYR A 854 5.48 1.43 46.08
N PHE A 855 6.16 0.90 45.05
CA PHE A 855 6.43 -0.54 44.90
C PHE A 855 7.87 -0.96 45.26
N GLY A 856 8.72 -0.03 45.72
CA GLY A 856 10.11 -0.31 46.11
C GLY A 856 11.03 -0.73 44.95
N LEU A 857 10.77 -0.22 43.75
CA LEU A 857 11.49 -0.59 42.53
C LEU A 857 12.74 0.29 42.32
N SER A 858 13.71 -0.23 41.57
CA SER A 858 14.81 0.60 41.08
C SER A 858 14.30 1.65 40.10
N GLY A 859 14.68 2.91 40.29
CA GLY A 859 14.35 3.99 39.36
C GLY A 859 15.10 3.92 38.01
N THR A 860 16.09 3.03 37.87
CA THR A 860 16.87 2.85 36.64
C THR A 860 16.00 2.43 35.46
N VAL A 861 16.11 3.15 34.35
CA VAL A 861 15.50 2.78 33.06
C VAL A 861 16.54 2.09 32.19
N TRP A 862 16.34 0.80 31.91
CA TRP A 862 17.21 0.04 31.02
C TRP A 862 16.91 0.38 29.56
N VAL A 863 17.91 0.85 28.82
CA VAL A 863 17.78 1.18 27.39
C VAL A 863 18.14 -0.05 26.57
N LEU A 864 17.12 -0.69 25.99
CA LEU A 864 17.19 -1.95 25.25
C LEU A 864 17.46 -1.72 23.76
N ALA A 865 17.97 -2.74 23.07
CA ALA A 865 18.05 -2.75 21.61
C ALA A 865 16.66 -2.59 20.96
N ASP A 866 16.61 -2.01 19.77
CA ASP A 866 15.35 -1.94 19.02
C ASP A 866 14.91 -3.35 18.60
N GLY A 867 13.60 -3.62 18.68
CA GLY A 867 13.02 -4.96 18.55
C GLY A 867 13.01 -5.81 19.83
N THR A 868 13.73 -5.44 20.90
CA THR A 868 13.75 -6.22 22.17
C THR A 868 12.37 -6.32 22.84
N LEU A 869 11.46 -5.38 22.61
CA LEU A 869 10.10 -5.42 23.13
C LEU A 869 9.06 -5.95 22.13
N GLN A 870 9.48 -6.31 20.91
CA GLN A 870 8.56 -6.71 19.84
C GLN A 870 7.80 -8.00 20.19
N GLY A 871 6.49 -8.02 19.91
CA GLY A 871 5.60 -9.14 20.15
C GLY A 871 5.17 -9.33 21.61
N LEU A 872 5.57 -8.44 22.53
CA LEU A 872 5.05 -8.44 23.91
C LEU A 872 3.64 -7.86 23.95
N ALA A 873 2.75 -8.52 24.69
CA ALA A 873 1.33 -8.18 24.73
C ALA A 873 1.02 -7.10 25.79
N VAL A 874 0.50 -5.94 25.36
CA VAL A 874 -0.02 -4.91 26.28
C VAL A 874 -1.31 -5.39 26.91
N ALA A 875 -1.54 -5.09 28.19
CA ALA A 875 -2.77 -5.42 28.91
C ALA A 875 -4.04 -5.14 28.05
N PRO A 876 -4.89 -6.16 27.80
CA PRO A 876 -6.16 -5.97 27.11
C PRO A 876 -7.02 -4.90 27.79
N GLY A 877 -7.77 -4.13 27.01
CA GLY A 877 -8.60 -3.03 27.51
C GLY A 877 -7.82 -1.79 27.97
N MET A 878 -6.49 -1.76 27.83
CA MET A 878 -5.74 -0.52 27.97
C MET A 878 -6.14 0.44 26.83
N ILE A 879 -6.50 1.69 27.19
CA ILE A 879 -6.79 2.78 26.26
C ILE A 879 -5.73 3.88 26.44
N TRP A 880 -5.21 4.45 25.35
CA TRP A 880 -4.24 5.55 25.35
C TRP A 880 -4.47 6.53 24.19
N LYS A 881 -3.76 7.66 24.22
CA LYS A 881 -3.60 8.58 23.09
C LYS A 881 -2.26 8.30 22.42
N SER A 882 -2.22 8.07 21.12
CA SER A 882 -0.96 7.99 20.37
C SER A 882 -0.26 9.36 20.28
N PRO A 883 1.02 9.45 19.84
CA PRO A 883 1.72 10.73 19.70
C PRO A 883 1.05 11.70 18.70
N ASP A 884 0.29 11.18 17.73
CA ASP A 884 -0.57 11.93 16.81
C ASP A 884 -2.03 12.06 17.29
N ALA A 885 -2.23 12.01 18.61
CA ALA A 885 -3.48 12.24 19.35
C ALA A 885 -4.68 11.34 18.99
N LYS A 886 -4.47 10.21 18.29
CA LYS A 886 -5.53 9.23 18.02
C LYS A 886 -5.84 8.43 19.28
N LEU A 887 -7.11 8.10 19.47
CA LEU A 887 -7.58 7.27 20.56
C LEU A 887 -7.40 5.79 20.20
N MET A 888 -6.68 5.04 21.03
CA MET A 888 -6.28 3.66 20.77
C MET A 888 -6.69 2.73 21.90
N ILE A 889 -7.06 1.48 21.60
CA ILE A 889 -7.30 0.42 22.58
C ILE A 889 -6.53 -0.87 22.23
N SER A 890 -6.05 -1.59 23.25
CA SER A 890 -5.36 -2.89 23.13
C SER A 890 -6.34 -4.05 23.31
N ASP A 891 -6.21 -5.12 22.51
CA ASP A 891 -6.84 -6.42 22.82
C ASP A 891 -5.88 -7.44 23.47
N GLY A 892 -4.63 -7.05 23.71
CA GLY A 892 -3.52 -7.95 24.01
C GLY A 892 -2.46 -7.92 22.93
N THR A 893 -2.85 -8.20 21.68
CA THR A 893 -1.92 -8.46 20.56
C THR A 893 -2.08 -7.46 19.41
N ALA A 894 -3.27 -6.89 19.27
CA ALA A 894 -3.63 -5.88 18.31
C ALA A 894 -3.99 -4.56 19.00
N SER A 895 -3.81 -3.46 18.27
CA SER A 895 -4.34 -2.15 18.62
C SER A 895 -5.47 -1.77 17.65
N PHE A 896 -6.49 -1.09 18.17
CA PHE A 896 -7.64 -0.63 17.40
C PHE A 896 -7.87 0.86 17.65
N ARG A 897 -8.31 1.57 16.61
CA ARG A 897 -8.61 3.01 16.67
C ARG A 897 -10.05 3.23 17.14
N LEU A 898 -10.20 3.94 18.26
CA LEU A 898 -11.49 4.49 18.68
C LEU A 898 -11.77 5.76 17.86
N GLY A 899 -13.04 6.00 17.52
CA GLY A 899 -13.44 7.14 16.69
C GLY A 899 -13.52 8.44 17.47
N THR A 900 -14.13 8.41 18.66
CA THR A 900 -14.28 9.60 19.53
C THR A 900 -14.21 9.28 21.02
N CYS A 901 -14.25 10.32 21.86
CA CYS A 901 -14.35 10.19 23.31
C CYS A 901 -15.65 9.50 23.79
N SER A 902 -16.71 9.39 22.97
CA SER A 902 -17.89 8.55 23.30
C SER A 902 -17.52 7.09 23.48
N ASP A 903 -16.59 6.61 22.68
CA ASP A 903 -16.22 5.19 22.62
C ASP A 903 -15.37 4.85 23.84
N VAL A 904 -14.47 5.76 24.23
CA VAL A 904 -13.73 5.72 25.50
C VAL A 904 -14.69 5.65 26.70
N ALA A 905 -15.77 6.44 26.68
CA ALA A 905 -16.80 6.41 27.71
C ALA A 905 -17.64 5.12 27.68
N ALA A 906 -17.85 4.51 26.51
CA ALA A 906 -18.51 3.20 26.39
C ALA A 906 -17.71 2.07 27.08
N PHE A 907 -16.38 2.14 27.07
CA PHE A 907 -15.49 1.29 27.87
C PHE A 907 -15.38 1.69 29.37
N GLY A 908 -16.17 2.69 29.82
CA GLY A 908 -16.15 3.16 31.21
C GLY A 908 -14.88 3.92 31.59
N LYS A 909 -14.23 4.60 30.63
CA LYS A 909 -13.00 5.40 30.84
C LYS A 909 -13.23 6.88 30.51
N THR A 910 -12.39 7.75 31.07
CA THR A 910 -12.47 9.20 30.85
C THR A 910 -11.45 9.65 29.81
N CYS A 911 -11.91 10.22 28.68
CA CYS A 911 -11.06 10.62 27.55
C CYS A 911 -9.97 11.64 27.93
N ALA A 912 -10.27 12.55 28.87
CA ALA A 912 -9.32 13.53 29.38
C ALA A 912 -8.11 12.86 30.05
N THR A 913 -8.34 11.86 30.91
CA THR A 913 -7.32 11.19 31.74
C THR A 913 -6.65 9.99 31.04
N LEU A 914 -6.78 9.85 29.72
CA LEU A 914 -6.02 8.85 28.98
C LEU A 914 -4.56 9.29 28.84
N PRO A 915 -3.58 8.41 29.16
CA PRO A 915 -2.17 8.73 29.01
C PRO A 915 -1.79 8.85 27.54
N GLN A 916 -0.79 9.69 27.24
CA GLN A 916 -0.15 9.71 25.92
C GLN A 916 0.96 8.66 25.86
N ALA A 917 1.01 7.86 24.80
CA ALA A 917 1.96 6.74 24.69
C ALA A 917 2.35 6.34 23.26
N ASP A 918 3.63 6.03 23.05
CA ASP A 918 4.15 5.42 21.83
C ASP A 918 4.39 3.91 22.02
N VAL A 919 3.45 3.09 21.52
CA VAL A 919 3.54 1.62 21.56
C VAL A 919 4.20 0.98 20.32
N SER A 920 4.80 1.78 19.43
CA SER A 920 5.41 1.27 18.18
C SER A 920 6.50 0.21 18.44
N ALA A 921 7.31 0.41 19.49
CA ALA A 921 8.38 -0.49 19.90
C ALA A 921 7.93 -1.92 20.26
N LEU A 922 6.62 -2.12 20.52
CA LEU A 922 6.04 -3.43 20.81
C LEU A 922 5.62 -4.20 19.54
N GLY A 923 5.53 -3.51 18.40
CA GLY A 923 5.13 -4.12 17.12
C GLY A 923 3.68 -4.61 17.07
N MET A 924 2.78 -4.00 17.87
CA MET A 924 1.34 -4.34 17.86
C MET A 924 0.71 -4.08 16.49
N ARG A 925 -0.22 -4.96 16.07
CA ARG A 925 -0.92 -4.83 14.78
C ARG A 925 -2.05 -3.79 14.88
N ASP A 926 -1.91 -2.62 14.24
CA ASP A 926 -3.05 -1.74 13.95
C ASP A 926 -4.07 -2.52 13.12
N SER A 927 -5.23 -2.76 13.73
CA SER A 927 -6.32 -3.55 13.16
C SER A 927 -7.46 -2.66 12.65
N GLY A 928 -7.22 -1.35 12.54
CA GLY A 928 -8.16 -0.39 11.97
C GLY A 928 -9.12 0.20 13.01
N PRO A 929 -10.21 0.85 12.56
CA PRO A 929 -11.23 1.38 13.45
C PRO A 929 -11.99 0.27 14.17
N LEU A 930 -12.31 0.50 15.44
CA LEU A 930 -13.19 -0.35 16.23
C LEU A 930 -14.65 -0.02 15.91
N ALA A 931 -15.47 -1.04 15.59
CA ALA A 931 -16.91 -0.88 15.46
C ALA A 931 -17.60 -0.84 16.84
N ALA A 932 -18.85 -0.35 16.87
CA ALA A 932 -19.67 -0.32 18.09
C ALA A 932 -20.03 -1.72 18.60
N LEU A 933 -20.04 -2.72 17.72
CA LEU A 933 -20.17 -4.13 18.07
C LEU A 933 -18.81 -4.83 18.02
N LEU A 934 -18.53 -5.67 19.00
CA LEU A 934 -17.34 -6.50 19.08
C LEU A 934 -17.71 -7.98 18.98
N GLN A 935 -16.83 -8.80 18.42
CA GLN A 935 -17.04 -10.23 18.25
C GLN A 935 -15.84 -11.02 18.79
N GLY A 936 -16.10 -11.95 19.71
CA GLY A 936 -15.09 -12.85 20.27
C GLY A 936 -14.99 -14.17 19.49
N SER A 937 -14.23 -15.13 20.01
CA SER A 937 -14.04 -16.45 19.39
C SER A 937 -15.33 -17.26 19.26
N SER A 938 -16.34 -17.00 20.09
CA SER A 938 -17.66 -17.63 20.01
C SER A 938 -18.52 -17.18 18.82
N GLY A 939 -18.14 -16.10 18.13
CA GLY A 939 -18.94 -15.50 17.07
C GLY A 939 -20.13 -14.65 17.54
N ASN A 940 -20.40 -14.58 18.86
CA ASN A 940 -21.50 -13.77 19.39
C ASN A 940 -21.13 -12.27 19.35
N PRO A 941 -22.01 -11.38 18.87
CA PRO A 941 -21.75 -9.94 18.86
C PRO A 941 -22.13 -9.29 20.19
N TRP A 942 -21.28 -8.36 20.62
CA TRP A 942 -21.37 -7.64 21.89
C TRP A 942 -21.40 -6.13 21.66
N LEU A 943 -22.47 -5.47 22.09
CA LEU A 943 -22.48 -4.01 22.21
C LEU A 943 -21.69 -3.61 23.46
N ILE A 944 -20.75 -2.67 23.31
CA ILE A 944 -20.03 -2.08 24.43
C ILE A 944 -20.71 -0.77 24.81
N GLN A 945 -21.14 -0.65 26.07
CA GLN A 945 -21.87 0.52 26.55
C GLN A 945 -21.73 0.66 28.07
N SER A 946 -21.48 1.88 28.55
CA SER A 946 -21.46 2.24 29.98
C SER A 946 -20.56 1.34 30.85
N GLY A 947 -19.40 0.93 30.32
CA GLY A 947 -18.45 0.05 31.01
C GLY A 947 -18.86 -1.42 31.07
N GLN A 948 -19.84 -1.85 30.28
CA GLN A 948 -20.34 -3.23 30.21
C GLN A 948 -20.31 -3.76 28.77
N ARG A 949 -20.19 -5.10 28.64
CA ARG A 949 -20.52 -5.81 27.40
C ARG A 949 -21.96 -6.33 27.46
N ARG A 950 -22.72 -6.19 26.38
CA ARG A 950 -24.12 -6.66 26.27
C ARG A 950 -24.26 -7.52 25.01
N GLU A 951 -24.66 -8.77 25.16
CA GLU A 951 -24.86 -9.68 24.01
C GLU A 951 -26.05 -9.21 23.16
N VAL A 952 -25.94 -9.31 21.83
CA VAL A 952 -26.98 -8.84 20.90
C VAL A 952 -27.32 -9.95 19.89
N PRO A 953 -28.16 -10.95 20.24
CA PRO A 953 -28.47 -12.09 19.38
C PRO A 953 -29.03 -11.76 17.99
N ASP A 954 -29.54 -10.53 17.82
CA ASP A 954 -30.03 -10.01 16.54
C ASP A 954 -29.60 -8.54 16.39
N PRO A 955 -28.45 -8.25 15.75
CA PRO A 955 -27.97 -6.89 15.56
C PRO A 955 -28.88 -5.99 14.72
N SER A 956 -29.87 -6.53 14.00
CA SER A 956 -30.78 -5.71 13.18
C SER A 956 -31.64 -4.77 14.01
N ILE A 957 -31.94 -5.16 15.27
CA ILE A 957 -32.74 -4.35 16.21
C ILE A 957 -32.04 -3.05 16.60
N LEU A 958 -30.73 -2.92 16.35
CA LEU A 958 -29.96 -1.72 16.67
C LEU A 958 -30.03 -0.62 15.59
N ALA A 959 -30.54 -0.95 14.40
CA ALA A 959 -30.61 -0.01 13.27
C ALA A 959 -31.44 1.25 13.59
N ILE A 960 -32.47 1.12 14.44
CA ILE A 960 -33.30 2.25 14.92
C ILE A 960 -32.51 3.26 15.77
N TYR A 961 -31.35 2.86 16.32
CA TYR A 961 -30.44 3.72 17.07
C TYR A 961 -29.25 4.20 16.22
N GLY A 962 -29.27 3.96 14.90
CA GLY A 962 -28.17 4.30 13.98
C GLY A 962 -26.94 3.40 14.08
N ILE A 963 -27.00 2.32 14.88
CA ILE A 963 -25.90 1.37 15.06
C ILE A 963 -26.04 0.25 14.01
N GLY A 964 -25.02 0.09 13.17
CA GLY A 964 -24.97 -0.96 12.15
C GLY A 964 -24.66 -2.35 12.74
N SER A 965 -24.99 -3.39 11.98
CA SER A 965 -24.79 -4.81 12.36
C SER A 965 -23.34 -5.30 12.25
N THR A 966 -22.42 -4.48 11.71
CA THR A 966 -21.01 -4.84 11.55
C THR A 966 -20.30 -4.91 12.90
N ALA A 967 -19.68 -6.06 13.21
CA ALA A 967 -18.86 -6.24 14.40
C ALA A 967 -17.36 -6.33 14.07
N THR A 968 -16.51 -5.81 14.94
CA THR A 968 -15.04 -5.99 14.86
C THR A 968 -14.63 -7.24 15.63
N ALA A 969 -13.91 -8.14 14.98
CA ALA A 969 -13.29 -9.29 15.64
C ALA A 969 -12.16 -8.84 16.58
N VAL A 970 -12.23 -9.26 17.84
CA VAL A 970 -11.28 -8.91 18.92
C VAL A 970 -10.95 -10.14 19.78
N SER A 971 -9.88 -10.07 20.58
CA SER A 971 -9.62 -11.13 21.56
C SER A 971 -10.73 -11.28 22.61
N ASP A 972 -10.97 -12.51 23.05
CA ASP A 972 -11.83 -12.77 24.22
C ASP A 972 -11.27 -12.15 25.50
N ALA A 973 -9.97 -11.84 25.55
CA ALA A 973 -9.35 -11.21 26.69
C ALA A 973 -9.85 -9.76 26.83
N LEU A 974 -9.98 -9.00 25.74
CA LEU A 974 -10.59 -7.67 25.74
C LEU A 974 -12.05 -7.73 26.23
N LEU A 975 -12.84 -8.67 25.71
CA LEU A 975 -14.23 -8.86 26.15
C LEU A 975 -14.32 -9.22 27.64
N LYS A 976 -13.34 -9.96 28.19
CA LYS A 976 -13.28 -10.34 29.61
C LYS A 976 -12.86 -9.20 30.55
N VAL A 977 -12.33 -8.08 30.05
CA VAL A 977 -12.10 -6.86 30.85
C VAL A 977 -13.43 -6.21 31.26
N LEU A 978 -14.48 -6.39 30.44
CA LEU A 978 -15.78 -5.76 30.67
C LEU A 978 -16.74 -6.71 31.39
N PRO A 979 -17.35 -6.29 32.52
CA PRO A 979 -18.43 -7.05 33.15
C PRO A 979 -19.65 -7.16 32.23
N ILE A 980 -20.38 -8.26 32.37
CA ILE A 980 -21.54 -8.54 31.53
C ILE A 980 -22.77 -7.76 32.03
N GLY A 981 -23.33 -6.93 31.14
CA GLY A 981 -24.60 -6.25 31.33
C GLY A 981 -25.78 -7.13 30.91
N ASP A 982 -26.98 -6.56 30.92
CA ASP A 982 -28.19 -7.22 30.40
C ASP A 982 -28.16 -7.21 28.87
N PRO A 983 -28.50 -8.31 28.19
CA PRO A 983 -28.40 -8.40 26.73
C PRO A 983 -29.37 -7.43 26.04
N VAL A 984 -29.05 -7.02 24.81
CA VAL A 984 -29.95 -6.21 23.98
C VAL A 984 -30.77 -7.16 23.11
N VAL A 985 -32.05 -7.29 23.45
CA VAL A 985 -32.98 -8.28 22.91
C VAL A 985 -34.35 -7.66 22.64
N ALA A 986 -35.02 -8.15 21.61
CA ALA A 986 -36.41 -7.80 21.29
C ALA A 986 -37.37 -8.88 21.83
N ALA A 987 -38.68 -8.64 21.71
CA ALA A 987 -39.69 -9.66 22.00
C ALA A 987 -39.46 -10.94 21.15
N GLY A 988 -39.72 -12.10 21.73
CA GLY A 988 -39.48 -13.41 21.13
C GLY A 988 -38.92 -14.43 22.12
N ALA A 989 -38.69 -15.65 21.64
CA ALA A 989 -38.11 -16.73 22.42
C ALA A 989 -36.57 -16.68 22.39
N TYR A 990 -35.95 -17.08 23.50
CA TYR A 990 -34.51 -17.20 23.67
C TYR A 990 -34.14 -18.52 24.34
N ARG A 991 -32.98 -19.07 24.00
CA ARG A 991 -32.44 -20.31 24.59
C ARG A 991 -30.99 -20.16 25.01
N SER A 992 -30.64 -20.74 26.16
CA SER A 992 -29.27 -20.83 26.67
C SER A 992 -28.52 -22.03 26.05
N THR A 993 -27.19 -22.09 26.18
CA THR A 993 -26.40 -23.25 25.70
C THR A 993 -26.81 -24.54 26.42
N ALA A 994 -27.18 -24.44 27.70
CA ALA A 994 -27.70 -25.55 28.50
C ALA A 994 -29.16 -25.96 28.17
N GLY A 995 -29.80 -25.34 27.17
CA GLY A 995 -31.16 -25.71 26.73
C GLY A 995 -32.30 -25.13 27.57
N ALA A 996 -32.01 -24.28 28.55
CA ALA A 996 -33.05 -23.50 29.23
C ALA A 996 -33.68 -22.50 28.24
N MET A 997 -35.00 -22.26 28.35
CA MET A 997 -35.73 -21.39 27.43
C MET A 997 -36.55 -20.33 28.16
N ARG A 998 -36.59 -19.11 27.60
CA ARG A 998 -37.35 -17.97 28.11
C ARG A 998 -38.02 -17.22 26.96
N LEU A 999 -39.19 -16.63 27.25
CA LEU A 999 -39.99 -15.85 26.32
C LEU A 999 -40.04 -14.41 26.80
N MET A 1000 -39.62 -13.46 25.96
CA MET A 1000 -39.74 -12.02 26.22
C MET A 1000 -40.92 -11.46 25.43
N THR A 1001 -41.84 -10.76 26.10
CA THR A 1001 -43.00 -10.14 25.44
C THR A 1001 -42.69 -8.71 24.98
N SER A 1002 -43.61 -8.12 24.20
CA SER A 1002 -43.49 -6.73 23.72
C SER A 1002 -43.53 -5.67 24.83
N THR A 1003 -43.99 -6.01 26.05
CA THR A 1003 -43.92 -5.14 27.23
C THR A 1003 -42.59 -5.24 27.99
N GLY A 1004 -41.66 -6.09 27.52
CA GLY A 1004 -40.39 -6.38 28.18
C GLY A 1004 -40.49 -7.43 29.30
N ARG A 1005 -41.69 -8.00 29.55
CA ARG A 1005 -41.86 -9.05 30.55
C ARG A 1005 -41.22 -10.35 30.09
N VAL A 1006 -40.45 -10.99 30.97
CA VAL A 1006 -39.82 -12.30 30.72
C VAL A 1006 -40.61 -13.40 31.41
N LEU A 1007 -40.94 -14.45 30.68
CA LEU A 1007 -41.55 -15.69 31.18
C LEU A 1007 -40.59 -16.85 30.98
N ASP A 1008 -40.55 -17.78 31.93
CA ASP A 1008 -39.82 -19.04 31.81
C ASP A 1008 -40.62 -20.04 30.95
N VAL A 1009 -39.92 -20.84 30.14
CA VAL A 1009 -40.52 -21.87 29.27
C VAL A 1009 -40.04 -23.24 29.80
N PRO A 1010 -40.75 -23.82 30.79
CA PRO A 1010 -40.39 -25.12 31.36
C PRO A 1010 -40.49 -26.22 30.30
N ALA A 1011 -39.81 -27.36 30.51
CA ALA A 1011 -39.71 -28.43 29.52
C ALA A 1011 -41.07 -28.88 28.93
N ALA A 1012 -42.10 -29.00 29.78
CA ALA A 1012 -43.49 -29.28 29.40
C ALA A 1012 -44.10 -28.32 28.35
N ALA A 1013 -43.60 -27.08 28.29
CA ALA A 1013 -44.06 -26.02 27.39
C ALA A 1013 -43.08 -25.73 26.23
N GLN A 1014 -41.95 -26.45 26.12
CA GLN A 1014 -40.97 -26.27 25.04
C GLN A 1014 -41.44 -26.92 23.74
N VAL A 1015 -42.54 -26.40 23.18
CA VAL A 1015 -43.10 -26.80 21.88
C VAL A 1015 -42.17 -26.45 20.72
N ASP A 1016 -42.28 -27.18 19.60
CA ASP A 1016 -41.30 -27.08 18.50
C ASP A 1016 -41.29 -25.70 17.83
N ALA A 1017 -42.44 -25.03 17.69
CA ALA A 1017 -42.51 -23.64 17.24
C ALA A 1017 -41.69 -22.68 18.13
N LEU A 1018 -41.66 -22.88 19.46
CA LEU A 1018 -40.82 -22.10 20.36
C LEU A 1018 -39.34 -22.47 20.21
N LYS A 1019 -39.01 -23.78 20.17
CA LYS A 1019 -37.62 -24.24 19.97
C LYS A 1019 -37.00 -23.72 18.66
N SER A 1020 -37.80 -23.64 17.59
CA SER A 1020 -37.42 -23.13 16.27
C SER A 1020 -37.31 -21.60 16.23
N ALA A 1021 -38.17 -20.88 16.95
CA ALA A 1021 -38.12 -19.42 17.06
C ALA A 1021 -37.05 -18.91 18.05
N ALA A 1022 -36.51 -19.78 18.92
CA ALA A 1022 -35.62 -19.40 20.00
C ALA A 1022 -34.22 -18.98 19.53
N LYS A 1023 -33.91 -17.69 19.67
CA LYS A 1023 -32.58 -17.12 19.40
C LYS A 1023 -31.59 -17.57 20.48
N PRO A 1024 -30.34 -17.92 20.14
CA PRO A 1024 -29.34 -18.34 21.13
C PRO A 1024 -28.85 -17.15 21.98
N LEU A 1025 -28.52 -17.43 23.24
CA LEU A 1025 -27.80 -16.56 24.16
C LEU A 1025 -26.73 -17.37 24.90
N SER A 1026 -25.63 -16.72 25.26
CA SER A 1026 -24.69 -17.25 26.26
C SER A 1026 -25.39 -17.41 27.61
N ASP A 1027 -25.02 -18.43 28.41
CA ASP A 1027 -25.70 -18.70 29.68
C ASP A 1027 -25.57 -17.53 30.67
N ASP A 1028 -24.46 -16.79 30.66
CA ASP A 1028 -24.25 -15.57 31.45
C ASP A 1028 -25.27 -14.46 31.11
N SER A 1029 -25.53 -14.20 29.81
CA SER A 1029 -26.52 -13.20 29.39
C SER A 1029 -27.95 -13.72 29.49
N PHE A 1030 -28.18 -15.01 29.27
CA PHE A 1030 -29.47 -15.65 29.52
C PHE A 1030 -29.88 -15.53 31.01
N ALA A 1031 -28.92 -15.70 31.93
CA ALA A 1031 -29.15 -15.54 33.37
C ALA A 1031 -29.62 -14.12 33.77
N LYS A 1032 -29.35 -13.08 32.97
CA LYS A 1032 -29.85 -11.71 33.19
C LYS A 1032 -31.35 -11.58 32.96
N LEU A 1033 -31.92 -12.38 32.06
CA LEU A 1033 -33.34 -12.38 31.73
C LEU A 1033 -34.15 -13.06 32.86
N LYS A 1034 -34.32 -12.37 33.99
CA LYS A 1034 -35.02 -12.89 35.16
C LYS A 1034 -36.52 -13.08 34.86
N PRO A 1035 -37.08 -14.30 34.93
CA PRO A 1035 -38.49 -14.54 34.64
C PRO A 1035 -39.38 -14.03 35.78
N SER A 1036 -40.56 -13.50 35.42
CA SER A 1036 -41.60 -13.06 36.37
C SER A 1036 -42.71 -14.10 36.59
N GLY A 1037 -42.56 -15.29 36.03
CA GLY A 1037 -43.55 -16.37 35.97
C GLY A 1037 -43.22 -17.34 34.84
N ALA A 1038 -44.01 -18.40 34.67
CA ALA A 1038 -43.91 -19.31 33.53
C ALA A 1038 -44.90 -18.93 32.42
N ILE A 1039 -44.65 -19.37 31.19
CA ILE A 1039 -45.66 -19.36 30.12
C ILE A 1039 -46.81 -20.32 30.48
N PRO A 1040 -48.09 -19.90 30.36
CA PRO A 1040 -49.21 -20.83 30.53
C PRO A 1040 -49.30 -21.81 29.35
N VAL A 1041 -49.87 -23.00 29.58
CA VAL A 1041 -50.18 -23.98 28.52
C VAL A 1041 -51.63 -23.87 27.99
N ARG A 1042 -52.48 -23.14 28.72
CA ARG A 1042 -53.87 -22.80 28.38
C ARG A 1042 -54.09 -21.30 28.60
N ALA A 1043 -54.69 -20.60 27.64
CA ALA A 1043 -54.91 -19.16 27.72
C ALA A 1043 -56.30 -18.74 27.20
N ALA A 1044 -56.87 -17.69 27.79
CA ALA A 1044 -58.04 -16.97 27.27
C ALA A 1044 -57.64 -15.55 26.88
N TYR A 1045 -58.06 -15.08 25.71
CA TYR A 1045 -57.83 -13.70 25.25
C TYR A 1045 -58.81 -13.32 24.13
N GLY A 1046 -59.33 -12.09 24.16
CA GLY A 1046 -60.15 -11.54 23.07
C GLY A 1046 -61.43 -12.33 22.76
N GLY A 1047 -62.00 -13.03 23.75
CA GLY A 1047 -63.15 -13.93 23.56
C GLY A 1047 -62.81 -15.30 22.94
N SER A 1048 -61.54 -15.57 22.65
CA SER A 1048 -61.03 -16.87 22.18
C SER A 1048 -60.26 -17.59 23.29
N VAL A 1049 -60.19 -18.92 23.21
CA VAL A 1049 -59.35 -19.75 24.07
C VAL A 1049 -58.30 -20.51 23.25
N TYR A 1050 -57.14 -20.74 23.85
CA TYR A 1050 -55.95 -21.24 23.19
C TYR A 1050 -55.29 -22.36 24.00
N LEU A 1051 -54.78 -23.38 23.28
CA LEU A 1051 -53.83 -24.37 23.81
C LEU A 1051 -52.44 -24.07 23.24
N LEU A 1052 -51.39 -24.27 24.03
CA LEU A 1052 -50.03 -24.21 23.51
C LEU A 1052 -49.74 -25.52 22.75
N SER A 1053 -49.62 -25.44 21.42
CA SER A 1053 -49.39 -26.58 20.52
C SER A 1053 -47.97 -26.65 19.99
N SER A 1054 -47.59 -27.79 19.39
CA SER A 1054 -46.34 -27.93 18.62
C SER A 1054 -46.11 -26.82 17.59
N GLN A 1055 -47.20 -26.23 17.05
CA GLN A 1055 -47.18 -25.11 16.09
C GLN A 1055 -47.35 -23.72 16.72
N GLY A 1056 -47.39 -23.61 18.06
CA GLY A 1056 -47.64 -22.37 18.80
C GLY A 1056 -49.06 -22.27 19.37
N TRP A 1057 -49.57 -21.07 19.62
CA TRP A 1057 -50.92 -20.87 20.17
C TRP A 1057 -52.00 -21.38 19.20
N LEU A 1058 -52.69 -22.45 19.57
CA LEU A 1058 -53.77 -23.05 18.80
C LEU A 1058 -55.12 -22.53 19.29
N PRO A 1059 -55.88 -21.75 18.49
CA PRO A 1059 -57.23 -21.33 18.83
C PRO A 1059 -58.19 -22.53 18.80
N VAL A 1060 -58.94 -22.76 19.88
CA VAL A 1060 -59.87 -23.90 20.01
C VAL A 1060 -61.27 -23.47 20.45
N SER A 1061 -62.26 -24.34 20.26
CA SER A 1061 -63.60 -24.15 20.84
C SER A 1061 -63.61 -24.62 22.30
N ALA A 1062 -63.90 -23.71 23.24
CA ALA A 1062 -64.02 -24.04 24.66
C ALA A 1062 -65.03 -25.19 24.93
N ALA A 1063 -66.08 -25.30 24.13
CA ALA A 1063 -67.08 -26.38 24.25
C ALA A 1063 -66.49 -27.77 23.94
N ASN A 1064 -65.46 -27.87 23.11
CA ASN A 1064 -64.80 -29.14 22.79
C ASN A 1064 -63.90 -29.63 23.93
N TYR A 1065 -63.45 -28.71 24.80
CA TYR A 1065 -62.54 -28.95 25.92
C TYR A 1065 -63.25 -28.72 27.28
N ARG A 1066 -64.56 -29.00 27.33
CA ARG A 1066 -65.40 -28.80 28.52
C ARG A 1066 -64.81 -29.54 29.73
N GLY A 1067 -64.53 -28.79 30.79
CA GLY A 1067 -63.89 -29.28 32.02
C GLY A 1067 -62.53 -28.63 32.27
N LEU A 1068 -61.83 -28.15 31.23
CA LEU A 1068 -60.56 -27.45 31.39
C LEU A 1068 -60.76 -25.97 31.74
N ALA A 1069 -59.89 -25.45 32.61
CA ALA A 1069 -59.82 -24.03 32.93
C ALA A 1069 -58.80 -23.31 32.03
N PHE A 1070 -59.24 -22.20 31.42
CA PHE A 1070 -58.39 -21.30 30.62
C PHE A 1070 -58.24 -20.00 31.39
N GLY A 1071 -57.01 -19.67 31.82
CA GLY A 1071 -56.72 -18.43 32.53
C GLY A 1071 -56.53 -17.26 31.57
N ASP A 1072 -56.95 -16.06 31.97
CA ASP A 1072 -56.76 -14.84 31.16
C ASP A 1072 -55.27 -14.57 30.90
N ALA A 1073 -54.92 -14.40 29.62
CA ALA A 1073 -53.59 -14.02 29.18
C ALA A 1073 -53.62 -12.61 28.57
N PRO A 1074 -52.73 -11.70 28.97
CA PRO A 1074 -52.62 -10.40 28.31
C PRO A 1074 -52.10 -10.55 26.88
N ALA A 1075 -52.48 -9.59 26.03
CA ALA A 1075 -52.25 -9.60 24.58
C ALA A 1075 -50.79 -9.88 24.19
N ASP A 1076 -49.84 -9.40 25.00
CA ASP A 1076 -48.40 -9.49 24.74
C ASP A 1076 -47.87 -10.93 24.79
N VAL A 1077 -48.50 -11.82 25.58
CA VAL A 1077 -48.20 -13.26 25.64
C VAL A 1077 -48.74 -14.00 24.42
N ILE A 1078 -49.93 -13.61 23.95
CA ILE A 1078 -50.54 -14.19 22.75
C ILE A 1078 -49.74 -13.77 21.51
N SER A 1079 -49.27 -12.52 21.44
CA SER A 1079 -48.45 -12.03 20.32
C SER A 1079 -47.00 -12.54 20.30
N ALA A 1080 -46.48 -13.03 21.44
CA ALA A 1080 -45.07 -13.44 21.55
C ALA A 1080 -44.78 -14.85 21.02
N VAL A 1081 -45.81 -15.64 20.70
CA VAL A 1081 -45.71 -17.00 20.15
C VAL A 1081 -46.46 -17.07 18.83
N PRO A 1082 -45.99 -17.80 17.80
CA PRO A 1082 -46.77 -18.02 16.58
C PRO A 1082 -48.19 -18.54 16.88
N VAL A 1083 -49.17 -18.12 16.10
CA VAL A 1083 -50.57 -18.59 16.20
C VAL A 1083 -50.81 -19.64 15.12
N ALA A 1084 -51.24 -20.84 15.52
CA ALA A 1084 -51.53 -21.95 14.64
C ALA A 1084 -52.95 -21.84 14.02
N PRO A 1085 -53.24 -22.53 12.90
CA PRO A 1085 -54.56 -22.52 12.28
C PRO A 1085 -55.67 -23.00 13.24
N PRO A 1086 -56.84 -22.32 13.31
CA PRO A 1086 -57.89 -22.65 14.28
C PRO A 1086 -58.41 -24.10 14.22
N ALA A 1087 -58.54 -24.73 15.39
CA ALA A 1087 -59.09 -26.07 15.60
C ALA A 1087 -60.40 -26.01 16.42
N THR A 1088 -61.41 -25.37 15.84
CA THR A 1088 -62.72 -25.13 16.49
C THR A 1088 -63.71 -26.28 16.35
N ALA A 1089 -63.54 -27.15 15.35
CA ALA A 1089 -64.30 -28.41 15.21
C ALA A 1089 -63.66 -29.55 16.04
N ALA A 1090 -64.33 -30.70 16.14
CA ALA A 1090 -63.81 -31.88 16.84
C ALA A 1090 -62.47 -32.35 16.23
N ARG A 1091 -61.55 -32.79 17.10
CA ARG A 1091 -60.18 -33.21 16.73
C ARG A 1091 -59.64 -34.26 17.69
N PHE A 1092 -58.70 -35.07 17.21
CA PHE A 1092 -57.82 -35.87 18.06
C PHE A 1092 -56.67 -34.99 18.59
N VAL A 1093 -56.33 -35.15 19.87
CA VAL A 1093 -55.29 -34.37 20.55
C VAL A 1093 -54.53 -35.24 21.55
N ARG A 1094 -53.23 -35.00 21.72
CA ARG A 1094 -52.41 -35.60 22.79
C ARG A 1094 -51.37 -34.62 23.30
N GLU A 1095 -50.87 -34.84 24.51
CA GLU A 1095 -49.72 -34.09 25.05
C GLU A 1095 -48.40 -34.55 24.39
N MET A 1096 -47.33 -33.75 24.46
CA MET A 1096 -46.07 -34.05 23.76
C MET A 1096 -45.45 -35.37 24.21
N THR A 1097 -45.32 -35.57 25.53
CA THR A 1097 -44.68 -36.74 26.12
C THR A 1097 -45.64 -37.91 26.39
N GLN A 1098 -46.95 -37.66 26.39
CA GLN A 1098 -47.96 -38.70 26.62
C GLN A 1098 -48.36 -39.42 25.30
N PRO A 1099 -48.48 -40.75 25.30
CA PRO A 1099 -48.97 -41.50 24.13
C PRO A 1099 -50.50 -41.44 23.98
N GLN A 1100 -51.24 -41.17 25.06
CA GLN A 1100 -52.71 -41.22 25.07
C GLN A 1100 -53.32 -40.15 24.17
N VAL A 1101 -54.09 -40.59 23.18
CA VAL A 1101 -54.91 -39.71 22.32
C VAL A 1101 -56.29 -39.50 22.93
N TYR A 1102 -56.80 -38.28 22.85
CA TYR A 1102 -58.15 -37.89 23.25
C TYR A 1102 -58.92 -37.33 22.05
N LEU A 1103 -60.22 -37.59 21.97
CA LEU A 1103 -61.14 -36.81 21.15
C LEU A 1103 -61.62 -35.60 21.96
N ALA A 1104 -61.37 -34.40 21.44
CA ALA A 1104 -61.93 -33.16 21.97
C ALA A 1104 -63.28 -32.86 21.29
N SER A 1105 -64.38 -33.22 21.96
CA SER A 1105 -65.75 -33.03 21.45
C SER A 1105 -66.76 -33.06 22.60
N GLY A 1106 -67.22 -31.89 23.06
CA GLY A 1106 -68.07 -31.76 24.26
C GLY A 1106 -67.35 -32.00 25.60
N GLY A 1107 -66.03 -32.19 25.56
CA GLY A 1107 -65.17 -32.72 26.64
C GLY A 1107 -64.02 -33.54 26.03
N LEU A 1108 -63.07 -33.98 26.86
CA LEU A 1108 -61.99 -34.88 26.46
C LEU A 1108 -62.35 -36.34 26.77
N THR A 1109 -62.42 -37.17 25.73
CA THR A 1109 -62.66 -38.62 25.85
C THR A 1109 -61.41 -39.37 25.38
N PRO A 1110 -60.83 -40.32 26.15
CA PRO A 1110 -59.74 -41.17 25.68
C PRO A 1110 -60.15 -42.02 24.47
N VAL A 1111 -59.23 -42.26 23.55
CA VAL A 1111 -59.47 -42.99 22.28
C VAL A 1111 -58.35 -44.00 22.06
N SER A 1112 -58.66 -45.20 21.55
CA SER A 1112 -57.65 -46.16 21.06
C SER A 1112 -57.38 -45.99 19.57
N ASP A 1113 -56.25 -46.51 19.06
CA ASP A 1113 -55.90 -46.42 17.63
C ASP A 1113 -57.01 -46.98 16.71
N ALA A 1114 -57.72 -48.03 17.16
CA ALA A 1114 -58.85 -48.62 16.44
C ALA A 1114 -60.08 -47.69 16.44
N ASP A 1115 -60.40 -47.09 17.58
CA ASP A 1115 -61.51 -46.13 17.70
C ASP A 1115 -61.23 -44.86 16.90
N GLN A 1116 -59.98 -44.37 16.87
CA GLN A 1116 -59.59 -43.18 16.11
C GLN A 1116 -59.86 -43.35 14.62
N ALA A 1117 -59.50 -44.50 14.04
CA ALA A 1117 -59.77 -44.81 12.65
C ALA A 1117 -61.29 -44.87 12.36
N TRP A 1118 -62.05 -45.53 13.24
CA TRP A 1118 -63.51 -45.64 13.12
C TRP A 1118 -64.23 -44.29 13.26
N ILE A 1119 -63.86 -43.46 14.23
CA ILE A 1119 -64.41 -42.11 14.45
C ILE A 1119 -64.10 -41.21 13.25
N SER A 1120 -62.89 -41.29 12.69
CA SER A 1120 -62.51 -40.52 11.49
C SER A 1120 -63.39 -40.86 10.29
N ALA A 1121 -63.60 -42.16 10.04
CA ALA A 1121 -64.42 -42.63 8.93
C ALA A 1121 -65.93 -42.36 9.12
N THR A 1122 -66.43 -42.45 10.36
CA THR A 1122 -67.87 -42.36 10.66
C THR A 1122 -68.36 -40.93 10.83
N TYR A 1123 -67.56 -40.05 11.44
CA TYR A 1123 -67.96 -38.69 11.82
C TYR A 1123 -67.16 -37.59 11.10
N GLY A 1124 -66.26 -37.94 10.18
CA GLY A 1124 -65.47 -36.97 9.41
C GLY A 1124 -64.45 -36.18 10.24
N VAL A 1125 -64.11 -36.65 11.45
CA VAL A 1125 -63.05 -36.06 12.27
C VAL A 1125 -61.70 -36.27 11.55
N PRO A 1126 -60.90 -35.23 11.27
CA PRO A 1126 -59.61 -35.42 10.61
C PRO A 1126 -58.70 -36.32 11.44
N PRO A 1127 -58.07 -37.37 10.86
CA PRO A 1127 -57.30 -38.37 11.60
C PRO A 1127 -55.98 -37.82 12.19
N THR A 1128 -55.56 -36.62 11.78
CA THR A 1128 -54.35 -35.95 12.29
C THR A 1128 -54.49 -35.62 13.78
N VAL A 1129 -53.63 -36.23 14.60
CA VAL A 1129 -53.53 -35.91 16.03
C VAL A 1129 -52.81 -34.58 16.22
N LEU A 1130 -53.44 -33.63 16.90
CA LEU A 1130 -52.82 -32.38 17.32
C LEU A 1130 -51.95 -32.63 18.57
N ILE A 1131 -50.72 -32.12 18.57
CA ILE A 1131 -49.79 -32.27 19.69
C ILE A 1131 -49.77 -30.97 20.49
N VAL A 1132 -50.10 -31.04 21.79
CA VAL A 1132 -50.11 -29.91 22.73
C VAL A 1132 -49.07 -30.08 23.84
N ALA A 1133 -48.73 -28.97 24.50
CA ALA A 1133 -47.84 -28.95 25.66
C ALA A 1133 -48.32 -29.89 26.77
N ASP A 1134 -47.39 -30.39 27.59
CA ASP A 1134 -47.73 -31.29 28.69
C ASP A 1134 -48.43 -30.51 29.83
N GLY A 1135 -49.50 -31.09 30.40
CA GLY A 1135 -50.42 -30.42 31.29
C GLY A 1135 -51.44 -29.49 30.60
N ALA A 1136 -51.54 -29.49 29.27
CA ALA A 1136 -52.56 -28.72 28.56
C ALA A 1136 -53.95 -29.40 28.61
N LEU A 1137 -54.01 -30.73 28.74
CA LEU A 1137 -55.24 -31.54 28.72
C LEU A 1137 -55.76 -31.94 30.12
N HIS A 1138 -55.11 -31.49 31.19
CA HIS A 1138 -55.37 -31.91 32.58
C HIS A 1138 -55.56 -30.76 33.55
#